data_AF-A0A958VEB4-F1
#
_entry.id   AF-A0A958VEB4-F1
#
_cell.length_a   1.000
_cell.length_b   1.000
_cell.length_c   1.000
_cell.angle_alpha   90.00
_cell.angle_beta   90.00
_cell.angle_gamma   90.00
#
_symmetry.space_group_name_H-M   'P 1'
#
loop_
_entity.id
_entity.type
_entity.pdbx_description
1 polymer ?
#
loop_
_entity_poly.entity_id
_entity_poly.type
_entity_poly.pdbx_seq_one_letter_code
_entity_poly.pdbx_strand_id
1 'polypeptide(L)'
;MRISLVSIAILFVWSAWAQLDSRSVSHDFGDILEKNGRVEHDFDIRNFGEDTIEIVIIESSCGCTSFVMGEKKIGPGQSTSLKVFYDPKDRPGRFHKTVRIRYQYMNFGYEAMYTVRGNVIREENDQEVNKITDLKIQPFDVLPVSEFDTSFAFLPRLEEFINGITYEIDLHGFAVLAVDHTSYTISNEGRMDELITRLKKRIARGLVERGYKEYQVTWRPTEFDLNFVPDWAMSRISIYSTKYTSKEVYFYQVHRETKGSSKDYSHLFWTYKSEADTFDQKTFLEDLIHVLDLKMMMLDSRQLKLSYHLDPSEKLKKKSSKIQSAITKTIEKNYGKNQAVVLEQTTALTDSKSQFSFKLFETLEEKPQQKVKFVVKEAQVTPPLLPMAHYDLRANQNKKIDTSDVDMKRILTNAIIHMEHGRKIVFNIESSMSHYPQKDGQNALFHARKNSRNAHEIIKSFMRKRGVDENSYSFNQLPLVQGPEFSKKYDYSFYKRFEYLNILPTFDAIDTAQFKQIKYMVNFNSNAFTLDSNATMFKVFMNGIIAEINQLGYAKIILESSSSKAPTRTVENYTNDVISYKRAEETRDIMKNYLKRSGIDPNRLILLEERCLVQGPEYELDYFENKEKYKQFQYIKIIPHRLLSE
;
A
#
# COMPACT_ATOMS: atom_id res chain seq x y z
N MET A 1 3.11 63.05 51.79
CA MET A 1 4.13 62.39 50.93
C MET A 1 3.51 61.16 50.30
N ARG A 2 3.14 61.22 49.03
CA ARG A 2 2.64 60.09 48.22
C ARG A 2 3.64 59.90 47.09
N ILE A 3 4.41 58.81 47.14
CA ILE A 3 5.36 58.35 46.11
C ILE A 3 5.13 56.83 46.05
N SER A 4 4.33 56.37 45.09
CA SER A 4 4.74 55.83 43.79
C SER A 4 4.79 54.30 43.83
N LEU A 5 3.69 53.68 43.40
CA LEU A 5 3.64 52.31 42.93
C LEU A 5 3.86 52.39 41.41
N VAL A 6 5.09 52.08 40.97
CA VAL A 6 5.40 51.87 39.56
C VAL A 6 4.93 50.47 39.19
N SER A 7 3.89 50.42 38.35
CA SER A 7 3.39 49.23 37.67
C SER A 7 4.39 48.80 36.60
N ILE A 8 4.92 47.58 36.67
CA ILE A 8 5.56 46.91 35.54
C ILE A 8 4.56 45.88 35.01
N ALA A 9 3.76 46.31 34.03
CA ALA A 9 3.04 45.43 33.12
C ALA A 9 3.87 45.36 31.84
N ILE A 10 4.66 44.30 31.66
CA ILE A 10 5.28 44.01 30.37
C ILE A 10 4.23 43.37 29.49
N LEU A 11 3.95 44.10 28.41
CA LEU A 11 2.94 43.89 27.39
C LEU A 11 3.05 42.49 26.77
N PHE A 12 1.94 41.74 26.85
CA PHE A 12 1.54 40.80 25.81
C PHE A 12 1.51 41.58 24.48
N VAL A 13 2.41 41.24 23.56
CA VAL A 13 2.27 41.65 22.16
C VAL A 13 1.07 40.87 21.61
N TRP A 14 -0.09 41.51 21.62
CA TRP A 14 -1.26 41.08 20.88
C TRP A 14 -0.92 41.21 19.40
N SER A 15 -0.60 40.08 18.77
CA SER A 15 -0.54 39.97 17.33
C SER A 15 -1.93 40.20 16.77
N ALA A 16 -2.15 41.37 16.21
CA ALA A 16 -3.26 41.64 15.32
C ALA A 16 -2.88 42.92 14.53
N TRP A 17 -3.21 43.11 13.26
CA TRP A 17 -4.40 42.65 12.55
C TRP A 17 -4.12 42.59 11.05
N ALA A 18 -4.62 41.54 10.39
CA ALA A 18 -5.12 41.73 9.03
C ALA A 18 -6.25 42.77 9.14
N GLN A 19 -6.08 43.95 8.52
CA GLN A 19 -7.02 45.07 8.66
C GLN A 19 -8.33 44.84 7.93
N LEU A 20 -8.32 43.86 7.03
CA LEU A 20 -9.46 43.35 6.29
C LEU A 20 -9.71 41.92 6.81
N ASP A 21 -10.76 41.76 7.61
CA ASP A 21 -11.14 40.45 8.15
C ASP A 21 -12.53 40.07 7.65
N SER A 22 -12.69 38.80 7.35
CA SER A 22 -13.97 38.21 6.97
C SER A 22 -14.27 37.08 7.93
N ARG A 23 -15.53 36.96 8.36
CA ARG A 23 -15.94 35.87 9.27
C ARG A 23 -15.53 34.48 8.78
N SER A 24 -15.36 34.31 7.47
CA SER A 24 -14.76 33.12 6.84
C SER A 24 -14.04 33.49 5.54
N VAL A 25 -12.76 33.12 5.38
CA VAL A 25 -11.99 33.31 4.11
C VAL A 25 -12.09 32.12 3.15
N SER A 26 -12.80 31.07 3.54
CA SER A 26 -13.01 29.87 2.73
C SER A 26 -14.44 29.39 2.82
N HIS A 27 -15.03 29.02 1.69
CA HIS A 27 -16.33 28.38 1.60
C HIS A 27 -16.23 27.04 0.86
N ASP A 28 -16.89 26.02 1.41
CA ASP A 28 -16.99 24.70 0.81
C ASP A 28 -18.44 24.47 0.39
N PHE A 29 -18.67 24.39 -0.91
CA PHE A 29 -19.98 24.11 -1.48
C PHE A 29 -20.38 22.63 -1.31
N GLY A 30 -19.46 21.77 -0.86
CA GLY A 30 -19.67 20.33 -0.81
C GLY A 30 -19.84 19.74 -2.21
N ASP A 31 -20.70 18.74 -2.32
CA ASP A 31 -21.09 18.16 -3.59
C ASP A 31 -22.17 19.03 -4.25
N ILE A 32 -21.88 19.55 -5.46
CA ILE A 32 -22.81 20.35 -6.24
C ILE A 32 -23.13 19.65 -7.55
N LEU A 33 -24.41 19.55 -7.88
CA LEU A 33 -24.85 18.94 -9.13
C LEU A 33 -24.65 19.91 -10.29
N GLU A 34 -23.97 19.48 -11.35
CA GLU A 34 -23.69 20.28 -12.54
C GLU A 34 -24.97 20.88 -13.16
N LYS A 35 -26.07 20.10 -13.15
CA LYS A 35 -27.38 20.53 -13.67
C LYS A 35 -28.01 21.69 -12.87
N ASN A 36 -27.66 21.85 -11.60
CA ASN A 36 -28.22 22.89 -10.74
C ASN A 36 -27.64 24.27 -11.09
N GLY A 37 -26.66 24.32 -11.98
CA GLY A 37 -26.09 25.54 -12.51
C GLY A 37 -25.16 26.21 -11.50
N ARG A 38 -24.94 27.52 -11.72
CA ARG A 38 -23.96 28.33 -10.99
C ARG A 38 -24.30 28.38 -9.50
N VAL A 39 -23.30 28.14 -8.65
CA VAL A 39 -23.42 28.30 -7.19
C VAL A 39 -22.73 29.58 -6.74
N GLU A 40 -23.20 30.18 -5.65
CA GLU A 40 -22.69 31.45 -5.13
C GLU A 40 -22.52 31.45 -3.61
N HIS A 41 -21.52 32.20 -3.14
CA HIS A 41 -21.32 32.47 -1.73
C HIS A 41 -20.94 33.95 -1.53
N ASP A 42 -21.43 34.55 -0.46
CA ASP A 42 -21.17 35.94 -0.12
C ASP A 42 -20.22 36.03 1.08
N PHE A 43 -19.02 36.56 0.83
CA PHE A 43 -18.06 36.86 1.87
C PHE A 43 -18.29 38.27 2.40
N ASP A 44 -18.62 38.37 3.69
CA ASP A 44 -18.69 39.65 4.40
C ASP A 44 -17.28 40.12 4.75
N ILE A 45 -16.84 41.22 4.14
CA ILE A 45 -15.52 41.81 4.28
C ILE A 45 -15.65 43.06 5.13
N ARG A 46 -14.93 43.11 6.25
CA ARG A 46 -14.99 44.24 7.17
C ARG A 46 -13.66 44.94 7.33
N ASN A 47 -13.69 46.27 7.35
CA ASN A 47 -12.56 47.10 7.71
C ASN A 47 -12.50 47.25 9.24
N PHE A 48 -11.46 46.68 9.86
CA PHE A 48 -11.17 46.83 11.29
C PHE A 48 -10.08 47.87 11.57
N GLY A 49 -9.55 48.53 10.53
CA GLY A 49 -8.60 49.63 10.64
C GLY A 49 -9.26 50.96 10.98
N GLU A 50 -8.42 51.95 11.26
CA GLU A 50 -8.82 53.32 11.64
C GLU A 50 -8.90 54.28 10.44
N ASP A 51 -8.46 53.85 9.25
CA ASP A 51 -8.54 54.58 7.99
C ASP A 51 -9.33 53.79 6.92
N THR A 52 -9.71 54.45 5.83
CA THR A 52 -10.48 53.86 4.74
C THR A 52 -9.63 52.86 3.95
N ILE A 53 -10.17 51.66 3.72
CA ILE A 53 -9.58 50.67 2.81
C ILE A 53 -10.11 50.91 1.39
N GLU A 54 -9.23 51.03 0.40
CA GLU A 54 -9.59 51.12 -1.02
C GLU A 54 -9.17 49.87 -1.79
N ILE A 55 -10.14 49.09 -2.29
CA ILE A 55 -9.89 47.92 -3.14
C ILE A 55 -9.50 48.37 -4.55
N VAL A 56 -8.27 48.06 -4.94
CA VAL A 56 -7.67 48.48 -6.21
C VAL A 56 -7.87 47.42 -7.29
N ILE A 57 -7.62 46.14 -6.95
CA ILE A 57 -7.65 45.03 -7.90
C ILE A 57 -8.37 43.84 -7.27
N ILE A 58 -9.19 43.16 -8.07
CA ILE A 58 -9.76 41.85 -7.74
C ILE A 58 -9.53 40.92 -8.93
N GLU A 59 -8.94 39.76 -8.68
CA GLU A 59 -8.56 38.78 -9.71
C GLU A 59 -9.05 37.39 -9.31
N SER A 60 -9.66 36.65 -10.24
CA SER A 60 -9.97 35.23 -10.06
C SER A 60 -8.93 34.35 -10.77
N SER A 61 -8.71 33.14 -10.25
CA SER A 61 -7.70 32.22 -10.80
C SER A 61 -8.07 31.53 -12.12
N CYS A 62 -9.35 31.53 -12.53
CA CYS A 62 -9.84 30.99 -13.81
C CYS A 62 -11.12 31.71 -14.25
N GLY A 63 -11.45 31.66 -15.55
CA GLY A 63 -12.74 32.14 -16.06
C GLY A 63 -13.98 31.37 -15.55
N CYS A 64 -13.78 30.22 -14.90
CA CYS A 64 -14.83 29.44 -14.24
C CYS A 64 -15.25 29.98 -12.86
N THR A 65 -14.56 30.99 -12.36
CA THR A 65 -14.86 31.68 -11.10
C THR A 65 -14.99 33.16 -11.39
N SER A 66 -16.12 33.71 -11.02
CA SER A 66 -16.47 35.11 -11.24
C SER A 66 -16.97 35.72 -9.93
N PHE A 67 -16.90 37.04 -9.80
CA PHE A 67 -17.24 37.70 -8.56
C PHE A 67 -17.94 39.03 -8.81
N VAL A 68 -18.72 39.47 -7.83
CA VAL A 68 -19.30 40.82 -7.74
C VAL A 68 -18.88 41.39 -6.40
N MET A 69 -18.28 42.56 -6.44
CA MET A 69 -17.85 43.30 -5.25
C MET A 69 -18.86 44.41 -4.97
N GLY A 70 -19.18 44.61 -3.69
CA GLY A 70 -19.86 45.81 -3.19
C GLY A 70 -18.97 47.06 -3.26
N GLU A 71 -19.14 47.97 -2.32
CA GLU A 71 -18.34 49.19 -2.26
C GLU A 71 -16.85 48.88 -2.14
N LYS A 72 -16.04 49.51 -3.00
CA LYS A 72 -14.58 49.34 -3.02
C LYS A 72 -13.86 50.23 -2.01
N LYS A 73 -14.54 51.25 -1.47
CA LYS A 73 -14.03 52.08 -0.38
C LYS A 73 -14.78 51.69 0.88
N ILE A 74 -14.07 51.15 1.85
CA ILE A 74 -14.64 50.62 3.09
C ILE A 74 -14.15 51.52 4.21
N GLY A 75 -15.02 52.35 4.76
CA GLY A 75 -14.67 53.21 5.88
C GLY A 75 -14.36 52.40 7.16
N PRO A 76 -13.71 53.01 8.16
CA PRO A 76 -13.43 52.36 9.44
C PRO A 76 -14.68 51.73 10.06
N GLY A 77 -14.59 50.45 10.43
CA GLY A 77 -15.68 49.69 11.05
C GLY A 77 -16.80 49.25 10.11
N GLN A 78 -16.80 49.67 8.84
CA GLN A 78 -17.79 49.31 7.83
C GLN A 78 -17.49 47.96 7.15
N SER A 79 -18.53 47.38 6.57
CA SER A 79 -18.48 46.11 5.84
C SER A 79 -18.93 46.28 4.39
N THR A 80 -18.44 45.41 3.53
CA THR A 80 -18.85 45.27 2.12
C THR A 80 -18.90 43.78 1.76
N SER A 81 -19.66 43.40 0.74
CA SER A 81 -19.78 42.01 0.30
C SER A 81 -18.89 41.70 -0.89
N LEU A 82 -18.28 40.52 -0.88
CA LEU A 82 -17.70 39.88 -2.06
C LEU A 82 -18.52 38.63 -2.37
N LYS A 83 -19.41 38.74 -3.37
CA LYS A 83 -20.17 37.60 -3.86
C LYS A 83 -19.36 36.86 -4.92
N VAL A 84 -18.93 35.64 -4.59
CA VAL A 84 -18.18 34.76 -5.49
C VAL A 84 -19.11 33.72 -6.07
N PHE A 85 -18.97 33.49 -7.37
CA PHE A 85 -19.73 32.51 -8.09
C PHE A 85 -18.82 31.50 -8.79
N TYR A 86 -19.26 30.26 -8.81
CA TYR A 86 -18.60 29.17 -9.52
C TYR A 86 -19.54 28.57 -10.56
N ASP A 87 -19.08 28.46 -11.80
CA ASP A 87 -19.83 27.81 -12.89
C ASP A 87 -19.36 26.34 -13.04
N PRO A 88 -20.17 25.36 -12.59
CA PRO A 88 -19.81 23.96 -12.65
C PRO A 88 -19.94 23.35 -14.06
N LYS A 89 -20.50 24.08 -15.04
CA LYS A 89 -20.78 23.55 -16.37
C LYS A 89 -19.54 22.99 -17.07
N ASP A 90 -19.66 21.76 -17.56
CA ASP A 90 -18.64 20.96 -18.22
C ASP A 90 -17.36 20.75 -17.39
N ARG A 91 -17.48 20.78 -16.05
CA ARG A 91 -16.34 20.71 -15.11
C ARG A 91 -16.59 19.73 -13.94
N PRO A 92 -16.84 18.44 -14.19
CA PRO A 92 -17.02 17.44 -13.12
C PRO A 92 -15.72 17.21 -12.31
N GLY A 93 -15.89 16.82 -11.05
CA GLY A 93 -14.79 16.56 -10.11
C GLY A 93 -14.50 17.72 -9.15
N ARG A 94 -13.48 17.54 -8.32
CA ARG A 94 -13.12 18.49 -7.26
C ARG A 94 -12.56 19.80 -7.83
N PHE A 95 -13.00 20.92 -7.28
CA PHE A 95 -12.44 22.24 -7.59
C PHE A 95 -11.97 22.95 -6.33
N HIS A 96 -10.93 23.76 -6.52
CA HIS A 96 -10.38 24.67 -5.53
C HIS A 96 -9.98 25.95 -6.25
N LYS A 97 -10.66 27.06 -5.95
CA LYS A 97 -10.53 28.33 -6.67
C LYS A 97 -10.35 29.48 -5.70
N THR A 98 -9.58 30.47 -6.14
CA THR A 98 -9.18 31.60 -5.32
C THR A 98 -9.55 32.91 -5.99
N VAL A 99 -10.03 33.86 -5.19
CA VAL A 99 -10.25 35.27 -5.55
C VAL A 99 -9.30 36.11 -4.71
N ARG A 100 -8.40 36.81 -5.39
CA ARG A 100 -7.38 37.66 -4.79
C ARG A 100 -7.87 39.11 -4.81
N ILE A 101 -7.80 39.79 -3.67
CA ILE A 101 -8.10 41.22 -3.52
C ILE A 101 -6.81 41.94 -3.16
N ARG A 102 -6.44 42.96 -3.92
CA ARG A 102 -5.42 43.94 -3.52
C ARG A 102 -6.08 45.25 -3.11
N TYR A 103 -5.71 45.76 -1.95
CA TYR A 103 -6.27 46.97 -1.39
C TYR A 103 -5.19 47.91 -0.86
N GLN A 104 -5.52 49.19 -0.77
CA GLN A 104 -4.70 50.22 -0.16
C GLN A 104 -5.29 50.64 1.19
N TYR A 105 -4.42 50.87 2.15
CA TYR A 105 -4.76 51.42 3.46
C TYR A 105 -3.61 52.33 3.89
N MET A 106 -3.92 53.58 4.28
CA MET A 106 -2.91 54.59 4.63
C MET A 106 -1.77 54.71 3.59
N ASN A 107 -2.08 54.62 2.30
CA ASN A 107 -1.15 54.59 1.16
C ASN A 107 -0.20 53.38 1.06
N PHE A 108 -0.40 52.32 1.86
CA PHE A 108 0.31 51.05 1.72
C PHE A 108 -0.56 50.00 1.02
N GLY A 109 0.05 49.16 0.18
CA GLY A 109 -0.63 48.09 -0.55
C GLY A 109 -0.63 46.77 0.21
N TYR A 110 -1.78 46.09 0.22
CA TYR A 110 -2.02 44.82 0.90
C TYR A 110 -2.77 43.85 0.00
N GLU A 111 -2.74 42.55 0.34
CA GLU A 111 -3.43 41.49 -0.40
C GLU A 111 -4.19 40.56 0.55
N ALA A 112 -5.39 40.14 0.13
CA ALA A 112 -6.22 39.14 0.78
C ALA A 112 -6.66 38.07 -0.23
N MET A 113 -6.82 36.83 0.23
CA MET A 113 -7.25 35.70 -0.61
C MET A 113 -8.51 35.04 -0.04
N TYR A 114 -9.50 34.86 -0.90
CA TYR A 114 -10.75 34.17 -0.61
C TYR A 114 -10.84 32.89 -1.42
N THR A 115 -11.21 31.79 -0.77
CA THR A 115 -11.21 30.46 -1.40
C THR A 115 -12.62 29.89 -1.48
N VAL A 116 -12.97 29.34 -2.64
CA VAL A 116 -14.15 28.49 -2.80
C VAL A 116 -13.72 27.10 -3.26
N ARG A 117 -14.29 26.07 -2.65
CA ARG A 117 -14.01 24.67 -2.99
C ARG A 117 -15.29 23.84 -3.01
N GLY A 118 -15.22 22.67 -3.61
CA GLY A 118 -16.33 21.73 -3.69
C GLY A 118 -16.04 20.62 -4.70
N ASN A 119 -17.05 19.83 -5.02
CA ASN A 119 -16.97 18.72 -5.97
C ASN A 119 -18.18 18.77 -6.90
N VAL A 120 -17.94 18.88 -8.20
CA VAL A 120 -19.02 18.92 -9.19
C VAL A 120 -19.40 17.49 -9.57
N ILE A 121 -20.64 17.13 -9.30
CA ILE A 121 -21.24 15.86 -9.69
C ILE A 121 -22.05 16.08 -10.97
N ARG A 122 -21.64 15.44 -12.06
CA ARG A 122 -22.45 15.41 -13.28
C ARG A 122 -23.59 14.42 -13.07
N GLU A 123 -24.82 14.90 -13.16
CA GLU A 123 -25.97 14.01 -13.29
C GLU A 123 -26.11 13.63 -14.76
N GLU A 124 -25.95 12.34 -15.06
CA GLU A 124 -26.38 11.78 -16.34
C GLU A 124 -27.92 11.70 -16.33
N ASN A 125 -28.57 12.04 -17.45
CA ASN A 125 -30.02 11.92 -17.62
C ASN A 125 -30.51 10.58 -17.07
N ASP A 126 -31.59 10.60 -16.28
CA ASP A 126 -32.27 9.43 -15.71
C ASP A 126 -32.45 8.31 -16.76
N GLN A 127 -31.47 7.41 -16.80
CA GLN A 127 -31.68 6.00 -17.06
C GLN A 127 -31.47 5.30 -15.72
N GLU A 128 -32.53 4.65 -15.25
CA GLU A 128 -32.60 3.71 -14.12
C GLU A 128 -31.28 3.58 -13.37
N VAL A 129 -31.20 4.17 -12.16
CA VAL A 129 -30.14 3.91 -11.21
C VAL A 129 -29.97 2.40 -11.13
N ASN A 130 -28.89 1.89 -11.74
CA ASN A 130 -28.45 0.52 -11.57
C ASN A 130 -28.13 0.38 -10.08
N LYS A 131 -29.13 -0.04 -9.31
CA LYS A 131 -28.96 -0.42 -7.92
C LYS A 131 -27.96 -1.56 -7.94
N ILE A 132 -26.72 -1.31 -7.55
CA ILE A 132 -25.71 -2.35 -7.42
C ILE A 132 -26.21 -3.28 -6.32
N THR A 133 -26.86 -4.37 -6.71
CA THR A 133 -27.40 -5.35 -5.76
C THR A 133 -26.36 -6.40 -5.36
N ASP A 134 -25.30 -6.59 -6.16
CA ASP A 134 -24.20 -7.54 -5.88
C ASP A 134 -22.84 -6.97 -6.35
N LEU A 135 -22.02 -6.51 -5.39
CA LEU A 135 -20.70 -5.91 -5.64
C LEU A 135 -19.59 -6.90 -5.25
N LYS A 136 -19.07 -7.66 -6.21
CA LYS A 136 -17.96 -8.58 -5.97
C LYS A 136 -16.61 -7.88 -6.10
N ILE A 137 -15.86 -7.82 -5.01
CA ILE A 137 -14.54 -7.18 -4.96
C ILE A 137 -13.47 -8.25 -5.11
N GLN A 138 -12.59 -8.10 -6.10
CA GLN A 138 -11.48 -9.02 -6.29
C GLN A 138 -10.52 -8.95 -5.10
N PRO A 139 -10.12 -10.07 -4.48
CA PRO A 139 -9.07 -10.09 -3.48
C PRO A 139 -7.78 -9.47 -4.02
N PHE A 140 -7.09 -8.75 -3.13
CA PHE A 140 -5.76 -8.24 -3.38
C PHE A 140 -4.73 -9.23 -2.85
N ASP A 141 -4.08 -9.94 -3.78
CA ASP A 141 -3.01 -10.89 -3.47
C ASP A 141 -1.64 -10.23 -3.63
N VAL A 142 -0.75 -10.48 -2.68
CA VAL A 142 0.66 -10.12 -2.72
C VAL A 142 1.51 -11.37 -2.50
N LEU A 143 2.55 -11.50 -3.31
CA LEU A 143 3.57 -12.56 -3.21
C LEU A 143 4.91 -11.91 -2.89
N PRO A 144 5.14 -11.47 -1.64
CA PRO A 144 6.38 -10.79 -1.29
C PRO A 144 7.58 -11.72 -1.48
N VAL A 145 8.66 -11.19 -2.06
CA VAL A 145 9.92 -11.95 -2.19
C VAL A 145 10.77 -11.91 -0.91
N SER A 146 10.51 -10.94 -0.02
CA SER A 146 11.10 -10.79 1.31
C SER A 146 10.17 -10.01 2.24
N GLU A 147 10.48 -10.01 3.55
CA GLU A 147 9.77 -9.22 4.56
C GLU A 147 9.85 -7.69 4.35
N PHE A 148 10.75 -7.24 3.48
CA PHE A 148 10.95 -5.83 3.14
C PHE A 148 10.37 -5.46 1.77
N ASP A 149 9.80 -6.42 1.03
CA ASP A 149 9.25 -6.17 -0.30
C ASP A 149 8.02 -5.26 -0.22
N THR A 150 8.18 -4.01 -0.62
CA THR A 150 7.10 -3.00 -0.64
C THR A 150 6.62 -2.69 -2.05
N SER A 151 7.01 -3.47 -3.06
CA SER A 151 6.63 -3.27 -4.46
C SER A 151 5.11 -3.20 -4.64
N PHE A 152 4.36 -3.91 -3.79
CA PHE A 152 2.91 -3.93 -3.81
C PHE A 152 2.24 -2.58 -3.53
N ALA A 153 2.93 -1.65 -2.85
CA ALA A 153 2.36 -0.36 -2.43
C ALA A 153 2.02 0.57 -3.61
N PHE A 154 2.59 0.30 -4.78
CA PHE A 154 2.45 1.07 -6.00
C PHE A 154 1.70 0.32 -7.10
N LEU A 155 1.14 -0.85 -6.80
CA LEU A 155 0.40 -1.63 -7.78
C LEU A 155 -0.94 -0.97 -8.09
N PRO A 156 -1.27 -0.74 -9.38
CA PRO A 156 -2.60 -0.27 -9.79
C PRO A 156 -3.74 -1.12 -9.21
N ARG A 157 -3.52 -2.44 -9.10
CA ARG A 157 -4.47 -3.40 -8.51
C ARG A 157 -4.82 -3.10 -7.04
N LEU A 158 -3.92 -2.48 -6.28
CA LEU A 158 -4.22 -2.05 -4.91
C LEU A 158 -5.22 -0.89 -4.91
N GLU A 159 -5.06 0.07 -5.83
CA GLU A 159 -6.00 1.19 -5.97
C GLU A 159 -7.36 0.71 -6.48
N GLU A 160 -7.40 -0.27 -7.39
CA GLU A 160 -8.64 -0.94 -7.81
C GLU A 160 -9.35 -1.63 -6.64
N PHE A 161 -8.59 -2.36 -5.80
CA PHE A 161 -9.12 -2.97 -4.59
C PHE A 161 -9.72 -1.93 -3.63
N ILE A 162 -8.98 -0.85 -3.36
CA ILE A 162 -9.44 0.24 -2.49
C ILE A 162 -10.71 0.88 -3.07
N ASN A 163 -10.79 1.10 -4.39
CA ASN A 163 -12.01 1.58 -5.03
C ASN A 163 -13.18 0.59 -4.84
N GLY A 164 -12.95 -0.71 -4.98
CA GLY A 164 -13.93 -1.74 -4.67
C GLY A 164 -14.49 -1.60 -3.24
N ILE A 165 -13.60 -1.46 -2.25
CA ILE A 165 -14.00 -1.26 -0.85
C ILE A 165 -14.81 0.02 -0.65
N THR A 166 -14.49 1.11 -1.37
CA THR A 166 -15.23 2.37 -1.25
C THR A 166 -16.69 2.22 -1.67
N TYR A 167 -16.96 1.46 -2.74
CA TYR A 167 -18.32 1.14 -3.15
C TYR A 167 -19.06 0.28 -2.12
N GLU A 168 -18.37 -0.64 -1.43
CA GLU A 168 -18.99 -1.44 -0.35
C GLU A 168 -19.41 -0.56 0.83
N ILE A 169 -18.54 0.39 1.21
CA ILE A 169 -18.83 1.36 2.28
C ILE A 169 -20.00 2.27 1.88
N ASP A 170 -20.05 2.75 0.64
CA ASP A 170 -21.17 3.57 0.16
C ASP A 170 -22.49 2.80 0.22
N LEU A 171 -22.47 1.52 -0.14
CA LEU A 171 -23.66 0.68 -0.19
C LEU A 171 -24.15 0.25 1.20
N HIS A 172 -23.24 0.07 2.17
CA HIS A 172 -23.53 -0.60 3.44
C HIS A 172 -23.13 0.18 4.70
N GLY A 173 -22.48 1.33 4.56
CA GLY A 173 -21.98 2.18 5.65
C GLY A 173 -20.62 1.73 6.22
N PHE A 174 -20.26 0.46 6.08
CA PHE A 174 -18.98 -0.11 6.53
C PHE A 174 -18.57 -1.33 5.70
N ALA A 175 -17.28 -1.66 5.73
CA ALA A 175 -16.71 -2.89 5.15
C ALA A 175 -15.90 -3.65 6.22
N VAL A 176 -15.90 -4.99 6.13
CA VAL A 176 -15.10 -5.85 7.00
C VAL A 176 -14.11 -6.61 6.14
N LEU A 177 -12.81 -6.45 6.42
CA LEU A 177 -11.74 -7.05 5.66
C LEU A 177 -11.05 -8.16 6.46
N ALA A 178 -10.61 -9.20 5.76
CA ALA A 178 -9.76 -10.26 6.30
C ALA A 178 -8.41 -10.29 5.57
N VAL A 179 -7.43 -10.87 6.25
CA VAL A 179 -6.09 -11.10 5.73
C VAL A 179 -5.77 -12.57 5.94
N ASP A 180 -5.53 -13.29 4.85
CA ASP A 180 -4.99 -14.65 4.90
C ASP A 180 -3.48 -14.57 4.62
N HIS A 181 -2.68 -15.12 5.54
CA HIS A 181 -1.25 -15.24 5.39
C HIS A 181 -0.87 -16.71 5.21
N THR A 182 -0.34 -17.05 4.04
CA THR A 182 0.15 -18.39 3.73
C THR A 182 1.67 -18.39 3.64
N SER A 183 2.32 -19.31 4.35
CA SER A 183 3.78 -19.48 4.26
C SER A 183 4.20 -20.95 4.34
N TYR A 184 5.45 -21.24 3.96
CA TYR A 184 6.00 -22.59 4.08
C TYR A 184 6.29 -23.01 5.54
N THR A 185 6.53 -22.06 6.44
CA THR A 185 6.97 -22.34 7.83
C THR A 185 6.42 -21.32 8.82
N ILE A 186 6.10 -21.79 10.03
CA ILE A 186 5.62 -20.96 11.15
C ILE A 186 6.60 -19.81 11.49
N SER A 187 7.91 -20.01 11.27
CA SER A 187 8.94 -18.98 11.49
C SER A 187 8.75 -17.72 10.64
N ASN A 188 8.05 -17.82 9.51
CA ASN A 188 7.83 -16.70 8.61
C ASN A 188 6.57 -15.88 8.98
N GLU A 189 5.72 -16.39 9.89
CA GLU A 189 4.51 -15.70 10.35
C GLU A 189 4.83 -14.34 10.95
N GLY A 190 5.66 -14.29 11.99
CA GLY A 190 6.05 -13.04 12.63
C GLY A 190 6.92 -12.12 11.75
N ARG A 191 7.58 -12.65 10.71
CA ARG A 191 8.38 -11.84 9.78
C ARG A 191 7.49 -10.95 8.89
N MET A 192 6.22 -11.32 8.68
CA MET A 192 5.31 -10.61 7.77
C MET A 192 4.42 -9.57 8.46
N ASP A 193 4.41 -9.51 9.80
CA ASP A 193 3.53 -8.62 10.56
C ASP A 193 3.72 -7.14 10.19
N GLU A 194 4.95 -6.69 10.00
CA GLU A 194 5.25 -5.30 9.62
C GLU A 194 4.73 -4.99 8.22
N LEU A 195 4.89 -5.93 7.28
CA LEU A 195 4.44 -5.79 5.90
C LEU A 195 2.90 -5.76 5.82
N ILE A 196 2.23 -6.67 6.51
CA ILE A 196 0.76 -6.69 6.66
C ILE A 196 0.28 -5.38 7.28
N THR A 197 0.94 -4.91 8.35
CA THR A 197 0.59 -3.65 9.02
C THR A 197 0.70 -2.46 8.07
N ARG A 198 1.75 -2.40 7.23
CA ARG A 198 1.90 -1.35 6.22
C ARG A 198 0.82 -1.41 5.16
N LEU A 199 0.47 -2.61 4.70
CA LEU A 199 -0.60 -2.79 3.72
C LEU A 199 -1.95 -2.33 4.27
N LYS A 200 -2.29 -2.69 5.53
CA LYS A 200 -3.47 -2.18 6.24
C LYS A 200 -3.49 -0.65 6.30
N LYS A 201 -2.36 -0.03 6.69
CA LYS A 201 -2.21 1.44 6.74
C LYS A 201 -2.34 2.09 5.37
N ARG A 202 -1.81 1.46 4.30
CA ARG A 202 -1.91 1.99 2.93
C ARG A 202 -3.35 1.98 2.44
N ILE A 203 -4.09 0.89 2.70
CA ILE A 203 -5.52 0.80 2.41
C ILE A 203 -6.29 1.86 3.19
N ALA A 204 -6.07 1.98 4.50
CA ALA A 204 -6.70 3.00 5.34
C ALA A 204 -6.43 4.42 4.82
N ARG A 205 -5.18 4.73 4.47
CA ARG A 205 -4.81 6.02 3.88
C ARG A 205 -5.51 6.26 2.54
N GLY A 206 -5.57 5.25 1.67
CA GLY A 206 -6.26 5.37 0.38
C GLY A 206 -7.76 5.65 0.53
N LEU A 207 -8.39 5.14 1.60
CA LEU A 207 -9.78 5.44 1.95
C LEU A 207 -9.93 6.88 2.48
N VAL A 208 -9.04 7.31 3.37
CA VAL A 208 -9.03 8.68 3.92
C VAL A 208 -8.81 9.72 2.83
N GLU A 209 -7.90 9.48 1.89
CA GLU A 209 -7.65 10.35 0.73
C GLU A 209 -8.91 10.50 -0.15
N ARG A 210 -9.77 9.47 -0.19
CA ARG A 210 -11.06 9.46 -0.89
C ARG A 210 -12.22 10.08 -0.08
N GLY A 211 -12.01 10.41 1.20
CA GLY A 211 -13.00 11.09 2.05
C GLY A 211 -13.67 10.22 3.10
N TYR A 212 -13.34 8.93 3.18
CA TYR A 212 -13.89 7.98 4.15
C TYR A 212 -13.18 8.07 5.49
N LYS A 213 -13.86 7.62 6.55
CA LYS A 213 -13.31 7.55 7.90
C LYS A 213 -12.70 6.18 8.16
N GLU A 214 -11.60 6.16 8.92
CA GLU A 214 -10.85 4.92 9.22
C GLU A 214 -11.72 3.85 9.91
N TYR A 215 -12.68 4.26 10.76
CA TYR A 215 -13.60 3.33 11.45
C TYR A 215 -14.63 2.66 10.53
N GLN A 216 -14.80 3.11 9.28
CA GLN A 216 -15.71 2.49 8.31
C GLN A 216 -15.14 1.18 7.74
N VAL A 217 -13.88 0.85 8.06
CA VAL A 217 -13.26 -0.43 7.76
C VAL A 217 -12.83 -1.12 9.04
N THR A 218 -13.26 -2.36 9.21
CA THR A 218 -12.86 -3.23 10.32
C THR A 218 -12.03 -4.39 9.80
N TRP A 219 -11.02 -4.82 10.56
CA TRP A 219 -10.16 -5.95 10.22
C TRP A 219 -10.49 -7.17 11.08
N ARG A 220 -10.69 -8.33 10.45
CA ARG A 220 -10.64 -9.61 11.16
C ARG A 220 -9.19 -9.93 11.57
N PRO A 221 -9.01 -10.81 12.58
CA PRO A 221 -7.71 -11.39 12.87
C PRO A 221 -7.13 -12.02 11.60
N THR A 222 -5.82 -11.90 11.42
CA THR A 222 -5.12 -12.54 10.31
C THR A 222 -5.21 -14.06 10.48
N GLU A 223 -5.68 -14.77 9.47
CA GLU A 223 -5.69 -16.23 9.45
C GLU A 223 -4.36 -16.73 8.86
N PHE A 224 -3.76 -17.73 9.51
CA PHE A 224 -2.45 -18.27 9.14
C PHE A 224 -2.61 -19.71 8.67
N ASP A 225 -2.18 -19.98 7.45
CA ASP A 225 -2.28 -21.31 6.84
C ASP A 225 -0.94 -21.79 6.27
N LEU A 226 -0.72 -23.10 6.33
CA LEU A 226 0.38 -23.79 5.66
C LEU A 226 -0.13 -24.38 4.34
N ASN A 227 -0.10 -23.58 3.28
CA ASN A 227 -0.53 -23.97 1.93
C ASN A 227 0.57 -23.68 0.89
N PHE A 228 0.32 -24.05 -0.37
CA PHE A 228 1.27 -23.86 -1.47
C PHE A 228 1.61 -22.38 -1.69
N VAL A 229 2.89 -22.04 -1.55
CA VAL A 229 3.51 -20.79 -1.97
C VAL A 229 4.42 -21.11 -3.17
N PRO A 230 4.59 -20.22 -4.17
CA PRO A 230 5.59 -20.41 -5.21
C PRO A 230 7.02 -20.38 -4.64
N ASP A 231 7.94 -21.18 -5.19
CA ASP A 231 9.32 -21.30 -4.70
C ASP A 231 10.11 -19.97 -4.68
N TRP A 232 9.73 -19.00 -5.51
CA TRP A 232 10.36 -17.68 -5.60
C TRP A 232 9.80 -16.65 -4.60
N ALA A 233 8.68 -16.95 -3.94
CA ALA A 233 7.99 -16.09 -2.99
C ALA A 233 8.22 -16.56 -1.55
N MET A 234 8.23 -15.63 -0.61
CA MET A 234 8.38 -15.94 0.82
C MET A 234 7.06 -16.34 1.47
N SER A 235 5.99 -15.68 1.06
CA SER A 235 4.62 -15.94 1.51
C SER A 235 3.62 -15.54 0.43
N ARG A 236 2.34 -15.85 0.67
CA ARG A 236 1.21 -15.24 -0.01
C ARG A 236 0.38 -14.51 1.03
N ILE A 237 0.08 -13.24 0.77
CA ILE A 237 -0.79 -12.42 1.60
C ILE A 237 -1.99 -12.05 0.75
N SER A 238 -3.17 -12.49 1.16
CA SER A 238 -4.42 -12.21 0.46
C SER A 238 -5.31 -11.35 1.34
N ILE A 239 -5.76 -10.20 0.81
CA ILE A 239 -6.71 -9.31 1.48
C ILE A 239 -8.03 -9.34 0.72
N TYR A 240 -9.13 -9.52 1.44
CA TYR A 240 -10.46 -9.62 0.85
C TYR A 240 -11.54 -9.08 1.80
N SER A 241 -12.70 -8.75 1.25
CA SER A 241 -13.89 -8.40 2.02
C SER A 241 -14.58 -9.66 2.51
N THR A 242 -14.93 -9.72 3.80
CA THR A 242 -15.53 -10.92 4.44
C THR A 242 -16.97 -11.16 4.05
N LYS A 243 -17.62 -10.21 3.36
CA LYS A 243 -18.88 -10.49 2.67
C LYS A 243 -18.70 -11.52 1.55
N TYR A 244 -17.46 -11.79 1.16
CA TYR A 244 -17.06 -12.81 0.21
C TYR A 244 -16.07 -13.76 0.91
N THR A 245 -16.49 -15.00 1.18
CA THR A 245 -15.62 -16.00 1.81
C THR A 245 -14.47 -16.40 0.90
N SER A 246 -13.26 -16.54 1.45
CA SER A 246 -12.01 -16.96 0.75
C SER A 246 -12.14 -18.27 -0.06
N LYS A 247 -13.16 -19.08 0.23
CA LYS A 247 -13.46 -20.35 -0.45
C LYS A 247 -14.25 -20.21 -1.77
N GLU A 248 -14.79 -19.04 -2.08
CA GLU A 248 -15.58 -18.82 -3.31
C GLU A 248 -14.77 -18.12 -4.41
N VAL A 249 -13.52 -17.73 -4.14
CA VAL A 249 -12.76 -16.84 -5.02
C VAL A 249 -11.61 -17.56 -5.72
N TYR A 250 -11.98 -18.50 -6.58
CA TYR A 250 -11.25 -18.67 -7.83
C TYR A 250 -12.24 -18.37 -8.92
N PHE A 251 -11.92 -17.35 -9.73
CA PHE A 251 -12.40 -17.01 -11.08
C PHE A 251 -12.68 -15.50 -11.21
N TYR A 252 -11.95 -14.88 -12.13
CA TYR A 252 -12.23 -13.56 -12.67
C TYR A 252 -13.56 -13.60 -13.40
N GLN A 253 -14.45 -12.62 -13.19
CA GLN A 253 -15.44 -12.27 -14.20
C GLN A 253 -15.94 -10.83 -13.99
N VAL A 254 -15.48 -9.93 -14.87
CA VAL A 254 -16.26 -8.75 -15.26
C VAL A 254 -16.92 -9.13 -16.57
N HIS A 255 -18.25 -9.17 -16.62
CA HIS A 255 -18.98 -9.38 -17.86
C HIS A 255 -19.16 -8.04 -18.57
N ARG A 256 -18.67 -7.95 -19.82
CA ARG A 256 -19.21 -7.02 -20.82
C ARG A 256 -19.31 -7.71 -22.18
N GLU A 257 -20.53 -7.84 -22.67
CA GLU A 257 -20.92 -8.66 -23.82
C GLU A 257 -20.48 -8.09 -25.18
N THR A 258 -20.32 -8.97 -26.16
CA THR A 258 -20.80 -8.67 -27.53
C THR A 258 -20.96 -9.91 -28.38
N LYS A 259 -22.19 -10.02 -28.88
CA LYS A 259 -22.70 -10.77 -30.04
C LYS A 259 -21.85 -11.96 -30.51
N GLY A 260 -22.34 -13.14 -30.10
CA GLY A 260 -21.98 -14.43 -30.66
C GLY A 260 -22.53 -15.56 -29.80
N SER A 261 -23.87 -15.69 -29.79
CA SER A 261 -24.73 -16.83 -29.40
C SER A 261 -24.28 -17.86 -28.34
N SER A 262 -25.23 -18.15 -27.41
CA SER A 262 -25.47 -19.40 -26.63
C SER A 262 -24.93 -19.39 -25.18
N LYS A 263 -25.66 -19.68 -24.10
CA LYS A 263 -27.02 -20.20 -23.82
C LYS A 263 -27.37 -19.89 -22.34
N ASP A 264 -28.66 -19.88 -22.01
CA ASP A 264 -29.29 -19.56 -20.70
C ASP A 264 -28.67 -20.21 -19.45
N TYR A 265 -28.55 -19.43 -18.37
CA TYR A 265 -28.57 -19.94 -17.00
C TYR A 265 -29.90 -19.56 -16.34
N SER A 266 -30.79 -20.52 -16.25
CA SER A 266 -32.09 -20.40 -15.58
C SER A 266 -32.02 -21.11 -14.23
N HIS A 267 -32.29 -20.42 -13.12
CA HIS A 267 -32.32 -21.07 -11.80
C HIS A 267 -33.56 -21.97 -11.70
N LEU A 268 -33.35 -23.27 -11.51
CA LEU A 268 -34.42 -24.25 -11.29
C LEU A 268 -35.04 -24.00 -9.91
N PHE A 269 -36.28 -23.53 -9.90
CA PHE A 269 -36.97 -23.11 -8.68
C PHE A 269 -37.85 -24.21 -8.10
N TRP A 270 -38.54 -24.95 -8.98
CA TRP A 270 -39.47 -25.98 -8.55
C TRP A 270 -39.47 -27.13 -9.55
N THR A 271 -39.56 -28.35 -9.04
CA THR A 271 -39.69 -29.57 -9.84
C THR A 271 -40.84 -30.41 -9.31
N TYR A 272 -41.74 -30.82 -10.20
CA TYR A 272 -42.79 -31.81 -9.93
C TYR A 272 -42.57 -33.03 -10.82
N LYS A 273 -42.73 -34.23 -10.25
CA LYS A 273 -42.64 -35.50 -10.97
C LYS A 273 -43.76 -36.44 -10.53
N SER A 274 -44.41 -37.11 -11.48
CA SER A 274 -45.41 -38.14 -11.21
C SER A 274 -45.43 -39.20 -12.31
N GLU A 275 -45.84 -40.43 -12.00
CA GLU A 275 -46.07 -41.48 -13.00
C GLU A 275 -47.35 -41.17 -13.80
N ALA A 276 -47.41 -41.58 -15.08
CA ALA A 276 -48.50 -41.15 -15.96
C ALA A 276 -49.91 -41.59 -15.52
N ASP A 277 -50.01 -42.70 -14.82
CA ASP A 277 -51.28 -43.26 -14.33
C ASP A 277 -51.72 -42.67 -12.98
N THR A 278 -50.83 -41.98 -12.28
CA THR A 278 -51.07 -41.36 -10.96
C THR A 278 -51.06 -39.83 -11.00
N PHE A 279 -50.98 -39.24 -12.20
CA PHE A 279 -51.03 -37.79 -12.37
C PHE A 279 -52.44 -37.24 -12.08
N ASP A 280 -52.62 -36.68 -10.89
CA ASP A 280 -53.79 -35.89 -10.53
C ASP A 280 -53.63 -34.44 -11.03
N GLN A 281 -54.30 -34.17 -12.14
CA GLN A 281 -54.28 -32.86 -12.79
C GLN A 281 -54.82 -31.74 -11.88
N LYS A 282 -55.79 -32.02 -11.01
CA LYS A 282 -56.43 -30.98 -10.19
C LYS A 282 -55.44 -30.49 -9.11
N THR A 283 -54.90 -31.43 -8.35
CA THR A 283 -53.92 -31.16 -7.28
C THR A 283 -52.66 -30.49 -7.83
N PHE A 284 -52.16 -30.97 -8.98
CA PHE A 284 -51.01 -30.34 -9.64
C PHE A 284 -51.24 -28.86 -10.01
N LEU A 285 -52.44 -28.52 -10.52
CA LEU A 285 -52.76 -27.14 -10.90
C LEU A 285 -52.90 -26.23 -9.67
N GLU A 286 -53.42 -26.75 -8.55
CA GLU A 286 -53.50 -26.02 -7.28
C GLU A 286 -52.10 -25.73 -6.72
N ASP A 287 -51.21 -26.73 -6.69
CA ASP A 287 -49.82 -26.57 -6.26
C ASP A 287 -49.03 -25.61 -7.15
N LEU A 288 -49.22 -25.71 -8.47
CA LEU A 288 -48.56 -24.84 -9.44
C LEU A 288 -48.93 -23.37 -9.20
N ILE A 289 -50.21 -23.07 -8.92
CA ILE A 289 -50.65 -21.70 -8.61
C ILE A 289 -50.03 -21.21 -7.31
N HIS A 290 -50.03 -22.02 -6.26
CA HIS A 290 -49.43 -21.64 -4.98
C HIS A 290 -47.93 -21.31 -5.11
N VAL A 291 -47.19 -22.10 -5.89
CA VAL A 291 -45.76 -21.87 -6.16
C VAL A 291 -45.54 -20.61 -7.01
N LEU A 292 -46.40 -20.37 -8.01
CA LEU A 292 -46.35 -19.16 -8.84
C LEU A 292 -46.68 -17.90 -8.03
N ASP A 293 -47.69 -17.93 -7.17
CA ASP A 293 -48.10 -16.81 -6.31
C ASP A 293 -46.97 -16.38 -5.36
N LEU A 294 -46.39 -17.35 -4.64
CA LEU A 294 -45.24 -17.11 -3.76
C LEU A 294 -44.08 -16.45 -4.50
N LYS A 295 -43.86 -16.84 -5.77
CA LYS A 295 -42.73 -16.35 -6.54
C LYS A 295 -43.03 -14.99 -7.16
N MET A 296 -44.22 -14.78 -7.71
CA MET A 296 -44.65 -13.48 -8.23
C MET A 296 -44.64 -12.38 -7.16
N MET A 297 -44.92 -12.72 -5.89
CA MET A 297 -44.76 -11.77 -4.77
C MET A 297 -43.31 -11.33 -4.53
N MET A 298 -42.32 -12.10 -4.99
CA MET A 298 -40.90 -11.85 -4.76
C MET A 298 -40.14 -11.34 -6.02
N LEU A 299 -40.84 -11.10 -7.14
CA LEU A 299 -40.19 -10.75 -8.42
C LEU A 299 -40.27 -9.23 -8.72
N ASP A 300 -39.12 -8.56 -8.60
CA ASP A 300 -38.88 -7.20 -9.12
C ASP A 300 -38.72 -7.25 -10.67
N SER A 301 -39.83 -7.40 -11.41
CA SER A 301 -39.90 -7.29 -12.89
C SER A 301 -39.40 -8.46 -13.76
N ARG A 302 -39.25 -9.68 -13.23
CA ARG A 302 -38.69 -10.85 -13.98
C ARG A 302 -39.76 -11.79 -14.55
N GLN A 303 -39.45 -12.48 -15.65
CA GLN A 303 -40.31 -13.53 -16.22
C GLN A 303 -40.01 -14.91 -15.61
N LEU A 304 -41.03 -15.74 -15.45
CA LEU A 304 -40.94 -17.14 -15.05
C LEU A 304 -41.12 -18.03 -16.29
N LYS A 305 -40.23 -18.98 -16.50
CA LYS A 305 -40.33 -19.96 -17.59
C LYS A 305 -40.71 -21.32 -17.02
N LEU A 306 -41.92 -21.79 -17.31
CA LEU A 306 -42.34 -23.14 -16.94
C LEU A 306 -41.98 -24.08 -18.09
N SER A 307 -40.94 -24.88 -17.89
CA SER A 307 -40.60 -25.96 -18.82
C SER A 307 -41.23 -27.26 -18.37
N TYR A 308 -41.76 -28.04 -19.31
CA TYR A 308 -42.32 -29.34 -18.98
C TYR A 308 -41.88 -30.41 -19.98
N HIS A 309 -41.80 -31.63 -19.48
CA HIS A 309 -41.39 -32.82 -20.21
C HIS A 309 -42.44 -33.92 -20.11
N LEU A 310 -42.74 -34.54 -21.25
CA LEU A 310 -43.79 -35.54 -21.44
C LEU A 310 -43.25 -36.67 -22.31
N ASP A 311 -43.30 -37.90 -21.81
CA ASP A 311 -42.85 -39.10 -22.53
C ASP A 311 -43.79 -39.41 -23.73
N PRO A 312 -43.28 -39.47 -24.98
CA PRO A 312 -44.10 -39.31 -26.19
C PRO A 312 -44.95 -40.50 -26.66
N SER A 313 -45.34 -41.47 -25.82
CA SER A 313 -46.25 -42.54 -26.30
C SER A 313 -47.53 -41.94 -26.92
N GLU A 314 -48.05 -42.52 -28.02
CA GLU A 314 -49.16 -41.90 -28.79
C GLU A 314 -50.40 -41.58 -27.94
N LYS A 315 -50.69 -42.41 -26.94
CA LYS A 315 -51.77 -42.21 -25.97
C LYS A 315 -51.52 -40.97 -25.09
N LEU A 316 -50.27 -40.73 -24.71
CA LEU A 316 -49.85 -39.59 -23.89
C LEU A 316 -49.77 -38.30 -24.68
N LYS A 317 -49.55 -38.32 -26.01
CA LYS A 317 -49.64 -37.11 -26.86
C LYS A 317 -51.01 -36.42 -26.76
N LYS A 318 -52.12 -37.17 -26.77
CA LYS A 318 -53.46 -36.56 -26.58
C LYS A 318 -53.66 -36.04 -25.16
N LYS A 319 -53.21 -36.76 -24.12
CA LYS A 319 -53.27 -36.30 -22.71
C LYS A 319 -52.39 -35.05 -22.48
N SER A 320 -51.22 -34.99 -23.10
CA SER A 320 -50.27 -33.88 -23.02
C SER A 320 -50.86 -32.55 -23.49
N SER A 321 -51.47 -32.55 -24.67
CA SER A 321 -52.12 -31.36 -25.23
C SER A 321 -53.25 -30.84 -24.35
N LYS A 322 -54.01 -31.74 -23.71
CA LYS A 322 -55.07 -31.38 -22.75
C LYS A 322 -54.49 -30.77 -21.47
N ILE A 323 -53.41 -31.32 -20.95
CA ILE A 323 -52.74 -30.81 -19.74
C ILE A 323 -52.10 -29.45 -20.01
N GLN A 324 -51.43 -29.27 -21.15
CA GLN A 324 -50.89 -27.98 -21.58
C GLN A 324 -51.99 -26.92 -21.73
N SER A 325 -53.12 -27.28 -22.36
CA SER A 325 -54.27 -26.38 -22.47
C SER A 325 -54.85 -26.02 -21.10
N ALA A 326 -54.89 -26.97 -20.15
CA ALA A 326 -55.34 -26.72 -18.80
C ALA A 326 -54.38 -25.79 -18.03
N ILE A 327 -53.07 -26.00 -18.11
CA ILE A 327 -52.06 -25.11 -17.50
C ILE A 327 -52.20 -23.70 -18.07
N THR A 328 -52.29 -23.58 -19.39
CA THR A 328 -52.44 -22.28 -20.08
C THR A 328 -53.69 -21.55 -19.60
N LYS A 329 -54.85 -22.22 -19.60
CA LYS A 329 -56.11 -21.64 -19.11
C LYS A 329 -56.06 -21.25 -17.64
N THR A 330 -55.41 -22.05 -16.79
CA THR A 330 -55.29 -21.75 -15.35
C THR A 330 -54.38 -20.55 -15.11
N ILE A 331 -53.26 -20.43 -15.84
CA ILE A 331 -52.38 -19.25 -15.76
C ILE A 331 -53.11 -18.00 -16.29
N GLU A 332 -53.74 -18.08 -17.46
CA GLU A 332 -54.50 -16.96 -18.04
C GLU A 332 -55.65 -16.49 -17.13
N LYS A 333 -56.32 -17.44 -16.44
CA LYS A 333 -57.40 -17.14 -15.51
C LYS A 333 -56.92 -16.38 -14.26
N ASN A 334 -55.77 -16.75 -13.70
CA ASN A 334 -55.27 -16.16 -12.45
C ASN A 334 -54.42 -14.90 -12.67
N TYR A 335 -53.67 -14.82 -13.78
CA TYR A 335 -52.69 -13.76 -14.03
C TYR A 335 -52.96 -12.92 -15.30
N GLY A 336 -54.03 -13.20 -16.03
CA GLY A 336 -54.39 -12.50 -17.27
C GLY A 336 -53.51 -12.89 -18.48
N LYS A 337 -53.62 -12.13 -19.59
CA LYS A 337 -52.77 -12.30 -20.79
C LYS A 337 -51.36 -11.69 -20.64
N ASN A 338 -50.94 -11.36 -19.42
CA ASN A 338 -49.71 -10.62 -19.18
C ASN A 338 -48.49 -11.57 -19.25
N GLN A 339 -47.41 -11.13 -19.91
CA GLN A 339 -46.29 -11.93 -20.43
C GLN A 339 -45.29 -12.47 -19.38
N ALA A 340 -45.66 -12.51 -18.09
CA ALA A 340 -44.72 -12.83 -17.02
C ALA A 340 -44.43 -14.34 -16.87
N VAL A 341 -45.27 -15.24 -17.41
CA VAL A 341 -45.04 -16.70 -17.37
C VAL A 341 -44.98 -17.28 -18.78
N VAL A 342 -43.82 -17.77 -19.20
CA VAL A 342 -43.57 -18.36 -20.52
C VAL A 342 -43.60 -19.89 -20.42
N LEU A 343 -44.46 -20.54 -21.21
CA LEU A 343 -44.55 -21.99 -21.28
C LEU A 343 -43.64 -22.53 -22.39
N GLU A 344 -42.76 -23.47 -22.04
CA GLU A 344 -41.88 -24.13 -23.02
C GLU A 344 -41.93 -25.65 -22.89
N GLN A 345 -42.21 -26.33 -24.00
CA GLN A 345 -42.12 -27.79 -24.03
C GLN A 345 -40.69 -28.21 -24.32
N THR A 346 -40.14 -29.11 -23.50
CA THR A 346 -38.79 -29.66 -23.71
C THR A 346 -38.86 -31.16 -23.94
N THR A 347 -38.14 -31.64 -24.96
CA THR A 347 -37.98 -33.06 -25.26
C THR A 347 -36.63 -33.52 -24.73
N ALA A 348 -36.60 -34.08 -23.52
CA ALA A 348 -35.43 -34.78 -23.00
C ALA A 348 -35.75 -36.28 -22.92
N LEU A 349 -34.98 -37.14 -23.59
CA LEU A 349 -35.15 -38.58 -23.49
C LEU A 349 -34.70 -39.06 -22.11
N THR A 350 -35.61 -39.64 -21.32
CA THR A 350 -35.26 -40.34 -20.07
C THR A 350 -35.79 -41.75 -20.07
N ASP A 351 -34.94 -42.67 -19.63
CA ASP A 351 -35.15 -44.12 -19.64
C ASP A 351 -36.25 -44.59 -18.66
N SER A 352 -37.10 -45.48 -19.19
CA SER A 352 -37.77 -46.62 -18.52
C SER A 352 -39.11 -46.49 -17.75
N LYS A 353 -39.74 -45.32 -17.57
CA LYS A 353 -41.18 -45.24 -17.19
C LYS A 353 -41.82 -43.96 -17.72
N SER A 354 -43.01 -44.05 -18.31
CA SER A 354 -43.75 -42.87 -18.75
C SER A 354 -44.15 -41.98 -17.58
N GLN A 355 -43.42 -40.88 -17.41
CA GLN A 355 -43.54 -39.93 -16.31
C GLN A 355 -43.86 -38.52 -16.81
N PHE A 356 -44.62 -37.79 -16.00
CA PHE A 356 -44.79 -36.35 -16.14
C PHE A 356 -43.72 -35.64 -15.31
N SER A 357 -42.95 -34.72 -15.92
CA SER A 357 -42.04 -33.85 -15.18
C SER A 357 -42.24 -32.39 -15.55
N PHE A 358 -42.45 -31.55 -14.55
CA PHE A 358 -42.57 -30.11 -14.70
C PHE A 358 -41.44 -29.44 -13.94
N LYS A 359 -40.82 -28.42 -14.54
CA LYS A 359 -39.74 -27.64 -13.97
C LYS A 359 -40.02 -26.17 -14.19
N LEU A 360 -40.13 -25.41 -13.10
CA LEU A 360 -40.29 -23.97 -13.16
C LEU A 360 -38.93 -23.31 -13.00
N PHE A 361 -38.62 -22.40 -13.89
CA PHE A 361 -37.40 -21.62 -13.93
C PHE A 361 -37.71 -20.13 -13.81
N GLU A 362 -36.78 -19.38 -13.24
CA GLU A 362 -36.78 -17.92 -13.30
C GLU A 362 -35.87 -17.47 -14.45
N THR A 363 -36.41 -16.71 -15.41
CA THR A 363 -35.66 -16.15 -16.53
C THR A 363 -35.25 -14.71 -16.23
N LEU A 364 -33.95 -14.46 -16.29
CA LEU A 364 -33.38 -13.13 -16.21
C LEU A 364 -33.39 -12.55 -17.63
N GLU A 365 -34.22 -11.53 -17.91
CA GLU A 365 -34.06 -10.78 -19.17
C GLU A 365 -32.82 -9.87 -19.06
N GLU A 366 -31.87 -10.00 -19.99
CA GLU A 366 -30.74 -9.07 -20.10
C GLU A 366 -30.88 -8.14 -21.33
N LYS A 367 -30.63 -6.84 -21.13
CA LYS A 367 -30.47 -5.83 -22.19
C LYS A 367 -29.09 -6.00 -22.88
N PRO A 368 -28.95 -5.74 -24.18
CA PRO A 368 -27.75 -6.10 -24.96
C PRO A 368 -26.52 -5.23 -24.64
N GLN A 369 -25.34 -5.84 -24.57
CA GLN A 369 -24.09 -5.17 -24.19
C GLN A 369 -23.04 -5.05 -25.35
N GLN A 370 -22.10 -4.12 -25.17
CA GLN A 370 -21.20 -3.52 -26.18
C GLN A 370 -19.70 -3.94 -26.00
N LYS A 371 -18.98 -4.21 -27.10
CA LYS A 371 -17.56 -4.69 -27.17
C LYS A 371 -16.58 -3.62 -26.70
N VAL A 372 -15.76 -3.90 -25.69
CA VAL A 372 -14.57 -3.09 -25.33
C VAL A 372 -13.31 -3.91 -25.61
N LYS A 373 -12.29 -3.26 -26.19
CA LYS A 373 -10.98 -3.85 -26.48
C LYS A 373 -10.07 -3.64 -25.27
N PHE A 374 -9.62 -4.73 -24.64
CA PHE A 374 -8.67 -4.65 -23.55
C PHE A 374 -7.25 -4.42 -24.09
N VAL A 375 -6.54 -3.49 -23.46
CA VAL A 375 -5.08 -3.44 -23.50
C VAL A 375 -4.64 -3.81 -22.09
N VAL A 376 -4.12 -5.03 -21.92
CA VAL A 376 -3.34 -5.36 -20.73
C VAL A 376 -2.11 -4.46 -20.78
N LYS A 377 -2.15 -3.36 -20.04
CA LYS A 377 -0.93 -2.65 -19.70
C LYS A 377 -0.33 -3.45 -18.55
N GLU A 378 0.69 -4.26 -18.84
CA GLU A 378 1.58 -4.72 -17.79
C GLU A 378 1.95 -3.49 -16.97
N ALA A 379 1.62 -3.51 -15.68
CA ALA A 379 2.14 -2.50 -14.79
C ALA A 379 3.65 -2.54 -14.97
N GLN A 380 4.27 -1.41 -15.33
CA GLN A 380 5.71 -1.29 -15.23
C GLN A 380 6.06 -1.25 -13.75
N VAL A 381 5.96 -2.42 -13.12
CA VAL A 381 6.42 -2.67 -11.76
C VAL A 381 7.92 -2.55 -11.85
N THR A 382 8.50 -1.54 -11.22
CA THR A 382 9.93 -1.55 -10.96
C THR A 382 10.17 -2.80 -10.10
N PRO A 383 10.91 -3.81 -10.59
CA PRO A 383 11.04 -5.06 -9.85
C PRO A 383 11.59 -4.76 -8.46
N PRO A 384 11.08 -5.41 -7.39
CA PRO A 384 11.69 -5.28 -6.09
C PRO A 384 13.17 -5.66 -6.17
N LEU A 385 13.97 -5.16 -5.23
CA LEU A 385 15.33 -5.62 -5.08
C LEU A 385 15.32 -7.14 -4.82
N LEU A 386 16.13 -7.88 -5.58
CA LEU A 386 16.22 -9.34 -5.48
C LEU A 386 16.42 -9.78 -4.03
N PRO A 387 15.72 -10.81 -3.53
CA PRO A 387 15.83 -11.22 -2.14
C PRO A 387 17.28 -11.57 -1.78
N MET A 388 17.62 -11.41 -0.50
CA MET A 388 18.95 -11.73 0.02
C MET A 388 18.85 -12.72 1.17
N ALA A 389 19.96 -13.42 1.45
CA ALA A 389 20.07 -14.32 2.59
C ALA A 389 21.12 -13.82 3.55
N HIS A 390 20.84 -13.99 4.83
CA HIS A 390 21.75 -13.74 5.94
C HIS A 390 21.94 -15.03 6.74
N TYR A 391 23.18 -15.49 6.85
CA TYR A 391 23.54 -16.66 7.63
C TYR A 391 24.45 -16.24 8.80
N ASP A 392 23.97 -16.41 10.03
CA ASP A 392 24.84 -16.39 11.21
C ASP A 392 25.72 -17.65 11.18
N LEU A 393 27.04 -17.46 11.09
CA LEU A 393 27.99 -18.55 10.87
C LEU A 393 28.18 -19.45 12.09
N ARG A 394 27.74 -19.04 13.30
CA ARG A 394 28.00 -19.76 14.54
C ARG A 394 26.76 -20.15 15.34
N ALA A 395 25.63 -19.43 15.21
CA ALA A 395 24.33 -19.93 15.69
C ALA A 395 23.94 -21.22 14.94
N ASN A 396 24.40 -21.35 13.70
CA ASN A 396 24.20 -22.49 12.80
C ASN A 396 25.39 -23.47 12.80
N GLN A 397 26.00 -23.76 13.95
CA GLN A 397 27.30 -24.48 14.07
C GLN A 397 27.44 -25.87 13.37
N ASN A 398 26.44 -26.34 12.63
CA ASN A 398 26.50 -27.50 11.72
C ASN A 398 25.72 -27.33 10.39
N LYS A 399 25.03 -26.22 10.14
CA LYS A 399 24.36 -25.97 8.85
C LYS A 399 25.40 -25.41 7.87
N LYS A 400 26.00 -26.28 7.07
CA LYS A 400 26.66 -25.86 5.82
C LYS A 400 25.62 -25.07 5.01
N ILE A 401 26.08 -24.08 4.24
CA ILE A 401 25.22 -23.42 3.24
C ILE A 401 24.57 -24.53 2.41
N ASP A 402 23.26 -24.60 2.49
CA ASP A 402 22.47 -25.67 1.89
C ASP A 402 21.54 -25.04 0.86
N THR A 403 21.64 -25.50 -0.38
CA THR A 403 20.75 -25.05 -1.47
C THR A 403 19.32 -25.56 -1.31
N SER A 404 19.08 -26.49 -0.37
CA SER A 404 17.76 -26.94 0.04
C SER A 404 17.12 -26.03 1.10
N ASP A 405 17.90 -25.14 1.73
CA ASP A 405 17.39 -24.13 2.65
C ASP A 405 16.40 -23.21 1.93
N VAL A 406 15.27 -22.92 2.57
CA VAL A 406 14.14 -22.20 1.95
C VAL A 406 14.56 -20.82 1.45
N ASP A 407 15.39 -20.09 2.22
CA ASP A 407 15.85 -18.76 1.84
C ASP A 407 16.84 -18.84 0.67
N MET A 408 17.74 -19.83 0.68
CA MET A 408 18.69 -20.06 -0.42
C MET A 408 17.96 -20.44 -1.72
N LYS A 409 17.03 -21.40 -1.63
CA LYS A 409 16.24 -21.85 -2.78
C LYS A 409 15.47 -20.69 -3.38
N ARG A 410 14.82 -19.87 -2.55
CA ARG A 410 14.08 -18.67 -2.98
C ARG A 410 14.98 -17.72 -3.77
N ILE A 411 16.14 -17.39 -3.23
CA ILE A 411 17.09 -16.45 -3.86
C ILE A 411 17.56 -16.96 -5.21
N LEU A 412 17.98 -18.23 -5.27
CA LEU A 412 18.53 -18.82 -6.48
C LEU A 412 17.44 -18.98 -7.56
N THR A 413 16.24 -19.45 -7.19
CA THR A 413 15.12 -19.56 -8.13
C THR A 413 14.71 -18.19 -8.67
N ASN A 414 14.65 -17.16 -7.82
CA ASN A 414 14.30 -15.80 -8.24
C ASN A 414 15.37 -15.23 -9.20
N ALA A 415 16.66 -15.43 -8.89
CA ALA A 415 17.76 -15.04 -9.77
C ALA A 415 17.69 -15.75 -11.14
N ILE A 416 17.40 -17.06 -11.18
CA ILE A 416 17.25 -17.83 -12.43
C ILE A 416 16.12 -17.27 -13.28
N ILE A 417 14.94 -17.01 -12.70
CA ILE A 417 13.80 -16.43 -13.43
C ILE A 417 14.23 -15.12 -14.10
N HIS A 418 14.96 -14.26 -13.40
CA HIS A 418 15.43 -13.01 -14.00
C HIS A 418 16.47 -13.22 -15.10
N MET A 419 17.36 -14.21 -14.97
CA MET A 419 18.33 -14.57 -16.02
C MET A 419 17.64 -15.12 -17.27
N GLU A 420 16.58 -15.93 -17.11
CA GLU A 420 15.75 -16.43 -18.22
C GLU A 420 15.05 -15.29 -18.98
N HIS A 421 14.79 -14.17 -18.32
CA HIS A 421 14.27 -12.94 -18.93
C HIS A 421 15.39 -11.98 -19.42
N GLY A 422 16.62 -12.48 -19.58
CA GLY A 422 17.73 -11.73 -20.16
C GLY A 422 18.40 -10.71 -19.22
N ARG A 423 18.14 -10.77 -17.90
CA ARG A 423 18.81 -9.91 -16.92
C ARG A 423 20.08 -10.58 -16.42
N LYS A 424 21.19 -9.87 -16.43
CA LYS A 424 22.44 -10.34 -15.83
C LYS A 424 22.45 -10.08 -14.32
N ILE A 425 22.81 -11.10 -13.54
CA ILE A 425 22.80 -11.05 -12.08
C ILE A 425 24.23 -11.04 -11.51
N VAL A 426 24.50 -10.18 -10.54
CA VAL A 426 25.74 -10.19 -9.77
C VAL A 426 25.44 -10.69 -8.35
N PHE A 427 26.05 -11.82 -7.97
CA PHE A 427 25.98 -12.32 -6.59
C PHE A 427 27.09 -11.67 -5.76
N ASN A 428 26.71 -10.69 -4.93
CA ASN A 428 27.62 -10.09 -3.95
C ASN A 428 27.63 -10.95 -2.69
N ILE A 429 28.77 -11.57 -2.39
CA ILE A 429 28.95 -12.49 -1.28
C ILE A 429 29.81 -11.80 -0.21
N GLU A 430 29.13 -11.19 0.75
CA GLU A 430 29.76 -10.57 1.91
C GLU A 430 29.95 -11.61 3.01
N SER A 431 31.18 -11.80 3.44
CA SER A 431 31.55 -12.78 4.47
C SER A 431 32.33 -12.06 5.54
N SER A 432 31.72 -11.88 6.71
CA SER A 432 32.32 -11.17 7.82
C SER A 432 32.78 -12.14 8.90
N MET A 433 33.97 -11.87 9.44
CA MET A 433 34.49 -12.54 10.65
C MET A 433 34.80 -11.49 11.72
N SER A 434 34.75 -11.90 12.99
CA SER A 434 35.13 -11.05 14.10
C SER A 434 36.65 -11.06 14.32
N HIS A 435 37.18 -10.08 15.08
CA HIS A 435 38.56 -10.11 15.56
C HIS A 435 38.83 -11.21 16.62
N TYR A 436 37.83 -12.01 17.01
CA TYR A 436 38.02 -13.06 18.00
C TYR A 436 39.04 -14.12 17.53
N PRO A 437 39.98 -14.54 18.39
CA PRO A 437 41.00 -15.53 18.05
C PRO A 437 40.40 -16.86 17.60
N GLN A 438 40.86 -17.36 16.47
CA GLN A 438 40.42 -18.64 15.92
C GLN A 438 41.31 -19.79 16.42
N LYS A 439 40.71 -20.97 16.66
CA LYS A 439 41.41 -22.13 17.25
C LYS A 439 42.49 -22.72 16.37
N ASP A 440 42.40 -22.52 15.06
CA ASP A 440 43.34 -23.05 14.07
C ASP A 440 44.52 -22.11 13.79
N GLY A 441 44.63 -20.99 14.52
CA GLY A 441 45.73 -20.03 14.40
C GLY A 441 45.69 -19.18 13.13
N GLN A 442 44.72 -19.38 12.23
CA GLN A 442 44.55 -18.56 11.04
C GLN A 442 43.90 -17.22 11.38
N ASN A 443 44.22 -16.19 10.59
CA ASN A 443 43.60 -14.87 10.80
C ASN A 443 42.11 -14.85 10.39
N ALA A 444 41.35 -13.91 10.93
CA ALA A 444 39.93 -13.79 10.65
C ALA A 444 39.63 -13.59 9.15
N LEU A 445 40.48 -12.84 8.45
CA LEU A 445 40.32 -12.57 7.02
C LEU A 445 40.45 -13.85 6.16
N PHE A 446 41.30 -14.80 6.56
CA PHE A 446 41.41 -16.10 5.91
C PHE A 446 40.08 -16.87 5.96
N HIS A 447 39.45 -16.91 7.14
CA HIS A 447 38.15 -17.55 7.33
C HIS A 447 37.05 -16.83 6.55
N ALA A 448 37.03 -15.50 6.56
CA ALA A 448 36.11 -14.70 5.76
C ALA A 448 36.21 -15.05 4.26
N ARG A 449 37.44 -15.10 3.71
CA ARG A 449 37.71 -15.51 2.32
C ARG A 449 37.27 -16.94 2.04
N LYS A 450 37.57 -17.88 2.94
CA LYS A 450 37.19 -19.29 2.81
C LYS A 450 35.67 -19.46 2.74
N ASN A 451 34.94 -18.81 3.63
CA ASN A 451 33.48 -18.85 3.66
C ASN A 451 32.86 -18.26 2.39
N SER A 452 33.38 -17.12 1.91
CA SER A 452 32.93 -16.51 0.66
C SER A 452 33.18 -17.41 -0.56
N ARG A 453 34.35 -18.07 -0.63
CA ARG A 453 34.65 -19.04 -1.69
C ARG A 453 33.74 -20.26 -1.65
N ASN A 454 33.49 -20.81 -0.46
CA ASN A 454 32.57 -21.93 -0.32
C ASN A 454 31.17 -21.57 -0.81
N ALA A 455 30.66 -20.39 -0.46
CA ALA A 455 29.36 -19.90 -0.93
C ALA A 455 29.33 -19.75 -2.47
N HIS A 456 30.38 -19.16 -3.05
CA HIS A 456 30.52 -19.02 -4.50
C HIS A 456 30.45 -20.39 -5.19
N GLU A 457 31.25 -21.37 -4.76
CA GLU A 457 31.26 -22.71 -5.38
C GLU A 457 29.90 -23.43 -5.26
N ILE A 458 29.21 -23.26 -4.12
CA ILE A 458 27.88 -23.84 -3.91
C ILE A 458 26.86 -23.23 -4.87
N ILE A 459 26.82 -21.90 -5.00
CA ILE A 459 25.93 -21.20 -5.93
C ILE A 459 26.25 -21.59 -7.36
N LYS A 460 27.53 -21.57 -7.75
CA LYS A 460 27.98 -21.93 -9.10
C LYS A 460 27.60 -23.37 -9.45
N SER A 461 27.81 -24.31 -8.54
CA SER A 461 27.42 -25.71 -8.70
C SER A 461 25.90 -25.86 -8.85
N PHE A 462 25.10 -25.11 -8.09
CA PHE A 462 23.65 -25.10 -8.21
C PHE A 462 23.19 -24.59 -9.59
N MET A 463 23.71 -23.45 -10.04
CA MET A 463 23.38 -22.87 -11.35
C MET A 463 23.71 -23.82 -12.50
N ARG A 464 24.90 -24.43 -12.46
CA ARG A 464 25.33 -25.41 -13.46
C ARG A 464 24.40 -26.63 -13.50
N LYS A 465 23.97 -27.14 -12.34
CA LYS A 465 23.00 -28.26 -12.26
C LYS A 465 21.62 -27.91 -12.83
N ARG A 466 21.26 -26.62 -12.85
CA ARG A 466 20.00 -26.11 -13.43
C ARG A 466 20.11 -25.72 -14.90
N GLY A 467 21.29 -25.84 -15.51
CA GLY A 467 21.50 -25.51 -16.93
C GLY A 467 21.51 -24.01 -17.24
N VAL A 468 21.81 -23.17 -16.23
CA VAL A 468 21.90 -21.71 -16.38
C VAL A 468 23.19 -21.35 -17.12
N ASP A 469 23.12 -20.41 -18.07
CA ASP A 469 24.29 -19.89 -18.80
C ASP A 469 25.27 -19.19 -17.85
N GLU A 470 26.56 -19.56 -17.89
CA GLU A 470 27.58 -18.96 -17.02
C GLU A 470 27.79 -17.47 -17.32
N ASN A 471 27.40 -16.97 -18.50
CA ASN A 471 27.50 -15.54 -18.83
C ASN A 471 26.36 -14.69 -18.25
N SER A 472 25.25 -15.31 -17.80
CA SER A 472 24.11 -14.59 -17.24
C SER A 472 24.31 -14.20 -15.78
N TYR A 473 25.41 -14.61 -15.15
CA TYR A 473 25.73 -14.21 -13.79
C TYR A 473 27.22 -14.03 -13.52
N SER A 474 27.53 -13.24 -12.50
CA SER A 474 28.90 -13.05 -11.99
C SER A 474 28.91 -12.97 -10.47
N PHE A 475 30.11 -12.98 -9.88
CA PHE A 475 30.28 -12.92 -8.43
C PHE A 475 31.15 -11.75 -8.02
N ASN A 476 30.81 -11.14 -6.90
CA ASN A 476 31.66 -10.20 -6.18
C ASN A 476 31.88 -10.74 -4.77
N GLN A 477 33.13 -10.96 -4.37
CA GLN A 477 33.45 -11.52 -3.06
C GLN A 477 33.95 -10.42 -2.14
N LEU A 478 33.26 -10.20 -1.02
CA LEU A 478 33.54 -9.15 -0.04
C LEU A 478 33.90 -9.80 1.31
N PRO A 479 35.12 -10.33 1.47
CA PRO A 479 35.59 -10.82 2.77
C PRO A 479 35.93 -9.64 3.68
N LEU A 480 35.28 -9.56 4.84
CA LEU A 480 35.42 -8.49 5.81
C LEU A 480 35.86 -9.04 7.18
N VAL A 481 36.49 -8.17 7.96
CA VAL A 481 36.69 -8.37 9.40
C VAL A 481 36.03 -7.21 10.11
N GLN A 482 35.08 -7.49 10.98
CA GLN A 482 34.24 -6.48 11.63
C GLN A 482 34.23 -6.62 13.15
N GLY A 483 33.76 -5.56 13.80
CA GLY A 483 33.74 -5.43 15.26
C GLY A 483 35.05 -4.92 15.82
N PRO A 484 35.11 -4.67 17.14
CA PRO A 484 36.28 -4.09 17.77
C PRO A 484 37.43 -5.10 17.79
N GLU A 485 38.65 -4.58 18.00
CA GLU A 485 39.83 -5.39 18.25
C GLU A 485 39.62 -6.35 19.43
N PHE A 486 40.27 -7.51 19.37
CA PHE A 486 40.09 -8.51 20.41
C PHE A 486 40.57 -8.02 21.77
N SER A 487 39.67 -8.13 22.73
CA SER A 487 39.90 -7.84 24.14
C SER A 487 39.31 -8.94 25.00
N LYS A 488 40.10 -9.40 25.99
CA LYS A 488 39.64 -10.33 27.04
C LYS A 488 38.51 -9.77 27.91
N LYS A 489 38.21 -8.47 27.81
CA LYS A 489 37.07 -7.82 28.47
C LYS A 489 35.72 -8.37 27.98
N TYR A 490 35.65 -8.82 26.72
CA TYR A 490 34.43 -9.33 26.11
C TYR A 490 34.57 -10.83 25.87
N ASP A 491 33.48 -11.55 26.09
CA ASP A 491 33.42 -12.98 25.81
C ASP A 491 33.16 -13.24 24.32
N TYR A 492 33.20 -14.52 23.93
CA TYR A 492 32.91 -14.90 22.56
C TYR A 492 31.48 -14.55 22.12
N SER A 493 30.51 -14.51 23.05
CA SER A 493 29.11 -14.22 22.75
C SER A 493 28.91 -12.78 22.25
N PHE A 494 29.79 -11.87 22.66
CA PHE A 494 29.88 -10.53 22.10
C PHE A 494 30.34 -10.56 20.63
N TYR A 495 31.47 -11.21 20.34
CA TYR A 495 32.09 -11.17 19.00
C TYR A 495 31.33 -11.94 17.92
N LYS A 496 30.60 -13.02 18.27
CA LYS A 496 29.88 -13.83 17.28
C LYS A 496 28.88 -13.02 16.43
N ARG A 497 28.40 -11.87 16.91
CA ARG A 497 27.48 -10.98 16.16
C ARG A 497 28.08 -10.40 14.88
N PHE A 498 29.41 -10.42 14.75
CA PHE A 498 30.14 -9.97 13.56
C PHE A 498 30.53 -11.11 12.62
N GLU A 499 30.16 -12.35 12.95
CA GLU A 499 30.48 -13.55 12.17
C GLU A 499 29.26 -13.99 11.36
N TYR A 500 29.17 -13.53 10.11
CA TYR A 500 28.02 -13.79 9.25
C TYR A 500 28.41 -13.92 7.77
N LEU A 501 27.47 -14.43 6.97
CA LEU A 501 27.56 -14.49 5.52
C LEU A 501 26.27 -13.94 4.91
N ASN A 502 26.39 -12.91 4.08
CA ASN A 502 25.30 -12.39 3.26
C ASN A 502 25.49 -12.80 1.80
N ILE A 503 24.40 -13.23 1.18
CA ILE A 503 24.34 -13.46 -0.27
C ILE A 503 23.34 -12.46 -0.83
N LEU A 504 23.85 -11.51 -1.61
CA LEU A 504 23.11 -10.37 -2.12
C LEU A 504 23.15 -10.34 -3.65
N PRO A 505 22.16 -10.95 -4.32
CA PRO A 505 22.00 -10.81 -5.77
C PRO A 505 21.56 -9.38 -6.11
N THR A 506 22.17 -8.84 -7.16
CA THR A 506 21.79 -7.55 -7.75
C THR A 506 21.72 -7.69 -9.27
N PHE A 507 21.02 -6.78 -9.94
CA PHE A 507 21.17 -6.68 -11.39
C PHE A 507 22.55 -6.09 -11.72
N ASP A 508 23.07 -6.39 -12.90
CA ASP A 508 24.24 -5.70 -13.46
C ASP A 508 23.84 -4.23 -13.72
N ALA A 509 24.01 -3.38 -12.70
CA ALA A 509 23.54 -2.00 -12.73
C ALA A 509 24.44 -1.16 -13.63
N ILE A 510 23.81 -0.39 -14.52
CA ILE A 510 24.53 0.61 -15.32
C ILE A 510 24.76 1.84 -14.42
N ASP A 511 26.01 2.13 -14.09
CA ASP A 511 26.43 3.27 -13.24
C ASP A 511 26.29 4.61 -13.98
N THR A 512 25.06 4.94 -14.41
CA THR A 512 24.77 6.12 -15.23
C THR A 512 23.93 7.18 -14.52
N ALA A 513 23.38 6.89 -13.32
CA ALA A 513 22.55 7.87 -12.61
C ALA A 513 23.30 8.58 -11.48
N GLN A 514 23.09 9.89 -11.41
CA GLN A 514 23.65 10.78 -10.40
C GLN A 514 22.64 10.90 -9.23
N PHE A 515 22.84 10.15 -8.16
CA PHE A 515 22.23 10.47 -6.87
C PHE A 515 23.20 11.30 -6.04
N LYS A 516 22.70 12.34 -5.36
CA LYS A 516 23.53 13.22 -4.53
C LYS A 516 23.82 12.55 -3.20
N GLN A 517 25.06 12.11 -3.02
CA GLN A 517 25.53 11.54 -1.78
C GLN A 517 26.36 12.54 -0.99
N ILE A 518 26.22 12.55 0.34
CA ILE A 518 26.95 13.45 1.23
C ILE A 518 27.68 12.66 2.31
N LYS A 519 28.80 13.20 2.81
CA LYS A 519 29.40 12.75 4.06
C LYS A 519 28.52 13.25 5.20
N TYR A 520 28.29 12.42 6.21
CA TYR A 520 27.55 12.80 7.39
C TYR A 520 28.47 12.81 8.61
N MET A 521 28.47 13.90 9.37
CA MET A 521 29.30 14.03 10.56
C MET A 521 28.53 14.76 11.66
N VAL A 522 28.63 14.24 12.88
CA VAL A 522 28.06 14.86 14.08
C VAL A 522 29.09 14.83 15.19
N ASN A 523 29.28 15.98 15.83
CA ASN A 523 30.09 16.07 17.03
C ASN A 523 29.18 15.95 18.26
N PHE A 524 29.64 15.21 19.25
CA PHE A 524 28.95 15.02 20.51
C PHE A 524 29.52 15.94 21.58
N ASN A 525 28.62 16.48 22.42
CA ASN A 525 29.03 16.92 23.75
C ASN A 525 29.42 15.69 24.57
N SER A 526 30.31 15.85 25.56
CA SER A 526 31.14 14.78 26.16
C SER A 526 30.47 13.50 26.65
N ASN A 527 29.13 13.40 26.65
CA ASN A 527 28.39 12.28 27.24
C ASN A 527 27.23 11.78 26.37
N ALA A 528 27.03 12.31 25.16
CA ALA A 528 25.98 11.86 24.25
C ALA A 528 26.48 10.70 23.37
N PHE A 529 25.65 9.67 23.22
CA PHE A 529 25.94 8.47 22.42
C PHE A 529 25.05 8.37 21.18
N THR A 530 23.84 8.94 21.27
CA THR A 530 22.79 8.72 20.29
C THR A 530 22.69 9.86 19.30
N LEU A 531 22.62 9.49 18.02
CA LEU A 531 22.39 10.41 16.92
C LEU A 531 20.91 10.78 16.81
N ASP A 532 20.60 12.06 16.52
CA ASP A 532 19.23 12.47 16.23
C ASP A 532 18.81 12.03 14.82
N SER A 533 18.04 10.94 14.75
CA SER A 533 17.49 10.41 13.49
C SER A 533 16.47 11.35 12.82
N ASN A 534 15.96 12.36 13.52
CA ASN A 534 15.02 13.33 12.98
C ASN A 534 15.70 14.53 12.33
N ALA A 535 17.01 14.72 12.57
CA ALA A 535 17.77 15.82 12.02
C ALA A 535 17.68 15.86 10.50
N THR A 536 17.42 17.04 9.94
CA THR A 536 17.22 17.25 8.50
C THR A 536 18.38 16.71 7.68
N MET A 537 19.63 16.96 8.12
CA MET A 537 20.82 16.49 7.42
C MET A 537 20.98 14.96 7.49
N PHE A 538 20.54 14.31 8.56
CA PHE A 538 20.56 12.85 8.65
C PHE A 538 19.56 12.22 7.68
N LYS A 539 18.35 12.79 7.58
CA LYS A 539 17.35 12.36 6.61
C LYS A 539 17.84 12.53 5.17
N VAL A 540 18.46 13.67 4.85
CA VAL A 540 19.06 13.91 3.52
C VAL A 540 20.14 12.86 3.22
N PHE A 541 21.02 12.59 4.18
CA PHE A 541 22.03 11.55 4.06
C PHE A 541 21.43 10.16 3.82
N MET A 542 20.48 9.73 4.66
CA MET A 542 19.82 8.43 4.55
C MET A 542 19.04 8.29 3.25
N ASN A 543 18.39 9.35 2.76
CA ASN A 543 17.71 9.34 1.48
C ASN A 543 18.68 9.12 0.31
N GLY A 544 19.89 9.68 0.40
CA GLY A 544 20.97 9.40 -0.57
C GLY A 544 21.41 7.93 -0.54
N ILE A 545 21.56 7.34 0.64
CA ILE A 545 21.86 5.90 0.81
C ILE A 545 20.73 5.03 0.24
N ILE A 546 19.47 5.38 0.50
CA ILE A 546 18.30 4.67 -0.02
C ILE A 546 18.26 4.72 -1.55
N ALA A 547 18.54 5.88 -2.14
CA ALA A 547 18.62 6.02 -3.59
C ALA A 547 19.72 5.14 -4.20
N GLU A 548 20.91 5.09 -3.57
CA GLU A 548 21.99 4.18 -3.96
C GLU A 548 21.54 2.71 -3.91
N ILE A 549 20.95 2.27 -2.79
CA ILE A 549 20.47 0.89 -2.61
C ILE A 549 19.41 0.53 -3.66
N ASN A 550 18.45 1.42 -3.92
CA ASN A 550 17.39 1.14 -4.90
C ASN A 550 17.92 0.99 -6.32
N GLN A 551 19.01 1.68 -6.65
CA GLN A 551 19.59 1.64 -7.99
C GLN A 551 20.60 0.50 -8.18
N LEU A 552 21.49 0.30 -7.20
CA LEU A 552 22.61 -0.64 -7.29
C LEU A 552 22.34 -1.96 -6.57
N GLY A 553 21.31 -1.99 -5.72
CA GLY A 553 20.96 -3.10 -4.86
C GLY A 553 21.61 -3.07 -3.48
N TYR A 554 22.65 -2.27 -3.27
CA TYR A 554 23.32 -2.06 -1.98
C TYR A 554 24.05 -0.72 -1.91
N ALA A 555 24.41 -0.31 -0.70
CA ALA A 555 25.29 0.82 -0.44
C ALA A 555 26.44 0.38 0.47
N LYS A 556 27.63 0.95 0.24
CA LYS A 556 28.83 0.69 1.04
C LYS A 556 29.20 1.94 1.83
N ILE A 557 29.46 1.78 3.13
CA ILE A 557 29.86 2.89 4.00
C ILE A 557 31.11 2.54 4.82
N ILE A 558 31.82 3.58 5.22
CA ILE A 558 32.82 3.56 6.29
C ILE A 558 32.24 4.34 7.47
N LEU A 559 32.28 3.74 8.67
CA LEU A 559 31.85 4.35 9.92
C LEU A 559 33.06 4.60 10.80
N GLU A 560 33.29 5.86 11.15
CA GLU A 560 34.32 6.26 12.10
C GLU A 560 33.66 6.92 13.31
N SER A 561 33.93 6.36 14.48
CA SER A 561 33.48 6.86 15.77
C SER A 561 34.68 7.17 16.63
N SER A 562 34.73 8.39 17.16
CA SER A 562 35.86 8.90 17.91
C SER A 562 35.44 9.37 19.29
N SER A 563 36.29 9.08 20.26
CA SER A 563 36.29 9.65 21.60
C SER A 563 37.60 10.39 21.86
N SER A 564 37.55 11.48 22.63
CA SER A 564 38.76 12.16 23.09
C SER A 564 39.46 11.36 24.19
N LYS A 565 40.73 11.64 24.46
CA LYS A 565 41.45 11.10 25.63
C LYS A 565 41.00 11.68 26.99
N ALA A 566 40.24 12.79 26.99
CA ALA A 566 39.65 13.32 28.23
C ALA A 566 38.70 12.30 28.89
N PRO A 567 38.76 12.10 30.21
CA PRO A 567 37.93 11.14 30.93
C PRO A 567 36.47 11.59 31.00
N THR A 568 35.56 10.66 30.72
CA THR A 568 34.12 10.88 30.83
C THR A 568 33.61 10.52 32.23
N ARG A 569 32.84 11.42 32.85
CA ARG A 569 32.31 11.26 34.22
C ARG A 569 31.00 10.47 34.32
N THR A 570 30.39 10.08 33.21
CA THR A 570 28.92 9.94 33.15
C THR A 570 28.33 8.55 33.29
N VAL A 571 29.10 7.47 33.28
CA VAL A 571 28.56 6.16 33.59
C VAL A 571 29.63 5.37 34.32
N GLU A 572 29.33 4.91 35.53
CA GLU A 572 30.20 3.98 36.26
C GLU A 572 30.59 2.84 35.31
N ASN A 573 31.89 2.71 35.04
CA ASN A 573 32.53 1.63 34.27
C ASN A 573 32.66 1.75 32.73
N TYR A 574 32.39 2.90 32.09
CA TYR A 574 32.74 3.06 30.65
C TYR A 574 34.03 3.84 30.41
N THR A 575 34.97 3.18 29.72
CA THR A 575 36.20 3.78 29.20
C THR A 575 35.97 4.42 27.83
N ASN A 576 36.82 5.35 27.40
CA ASN A 576 36.64 6.11 26.15
C ASN A 576 36.55 5.23 24.88
N ASP A 577 37.24 4.09 24.88
CA ASP A 577 37.13 3.04 23.85
C ASP A 577 35.70 2.47 23.79
N VAL A 578 35.11 2.16 24.94
CA VAL A 578 33.72 1.67 25.02
C VAL A 578 32.73 2.71 24.52
N ILE A 579 32.97 4.00 24.80
CA ILE A 579 32.13 5.09 24.31
C ILE A 579 32.16 5.20 22.78
N SER A 580 33.37 5.15 22.19
CA SER A 580 33.52 5.21 20.74
C SER A 580 32.78 4.03 20.08
N TYR A 581 32.89 2.85 20.67
CA TYR A 581 32.21 1.65 20.20
C TYR A 581 30.68 1.76 20.33
N LYS A 582 30.16 2.17 21.49
CA LYS A 582 28.72 2.34 21.71
C LYS A 582 28.08 3.33 20.73
N ARG A 583 28.76 4.44 20.42
CA ARG A 583 28.30 5.39 19.40
C ARG A 583 28.18 4.76 18.01
N ALA A 584 29.19 3.96 17.63
CA ALA A 584 29.18 3.24 16.36
C ALA A 584 28.03 2.24 16.31
N GLU A 585 27.84 1.47 17.39
CA GLU A 585 26.75 0.50 17.54
C GLU A 585 25.38 1.17 17.46
N GLU A 586 25.13 2.21 18.25
CA GLU A 586 23.86 2.96 18.23
C GLU A 586 23.58 3.57 16.86
N THR A 587 24.60 4.13 16.19
CA THR A 587 24.43 4.71 14.86
C THR A 587 24.10 3.65 13.82
N ARG A 588 24.75 2.49 13.89
CA ARG A 588 24.44 1.35 13.02
C ARG A 588 22.98 0.93 13.18
N ASP A 589 22.50 0.82 14.43
CA ASP A 589 21.13 0.43 14.73
C ASP A 589 20.13 1.48 14.25
N ILE A 590 20.42 2.77 14.43
CA ILE A 590 19.59 3.87 13.90
C ILE A 590 19.48 3.79 12.38
N MET A 591 20.61 3.64 11.67
CA MET A 591 20.61 3.52 10.21
C MET A 591 19.85 2.29 9.73
N LYS A 592 20.09 1.12 10.35
CA LYS A 592 19.37 -0.12 10.03
C LYS A 592 17.87 0.03 10.27
N ASN A 593 17.46 0.63 11.39
CA ASN A 593 16.05 0.87 11.68
C ASN A 593 15.41 1.88 10.71
N TYR A 594 16.16 2.90 10.27
CA TYR A 594 15.70 3.83 9.24
C TYR A 594 15.46 3.12 7.90
N LEU A 595 16.37 2.24 7.48
CA LEU A 595 16.21 1.41 6.27
C LEU A 595 15.02 0.47 6.39
N LYS A 596 14.89 -0.25 7.52
CA LYS A 596 13.74 -1.11 7.80
C LYS A 596 12.44 -0.35 7.62
N ARG A 597 12.28 0.80 8.30
CA ARG A 597 11.10 1.68 8.20
C ARG A 597 10.82 2.16 6.78
N SER A 598 11.87 2.29 5.97
CA SER A 598 11.78 2.68 4.55
C SER A 598 11.47 1.50 3.62
N GLY A 599 11.31 0.28 4.13
CA GLY A 599 11.05 -0.92 3.31
C GLY A 599 12.30 -1.44 2.61
N ILE A 600 13.48 -1.22 3.20
CA ILE A 600 14.75 -1.69 2.66
C ILE A 600 15.37 -2.64 3.67
N ASP A 601 15.85 -3.78 3.17
CA ASP A 601 16.60 -4.73 3.97
C ASP A 601 17.85 -4.04 4.54
N PRO A 602 18.01 -3.96 5.87
CA PRO A 602 19.14 -3.29 6.50
C PRO A 602 20.49 -3.90 6.15
N ASN A 603 20.54 -5.16 5.70
CA ASN A 603 21.77 -5.83 5.29
C ASN A 603 22.22 -5.44 3.87
N ARG A 604 21.45 -4.60 3.16
CA ARG A 604 21.89 -3.92 1.93
C ARG A 604 22.82 -2.74 2.20
N LEU A 605 22.95 -2.33 3.46
CA LEU A 605 23.96 -1.38 3.89
C LEU A 605 25.19 -2.16 4.38
N ILE A 606 26.19 -2.25 3.51
CA ILE A 606 27.43 -2.95 3.79
C ILE A 606 28.37 -1.98 4.51
N LEU A 607 28.76 -2.35 5.73
CA LEU A 607 29.77 -1.64 6.48
C LEU A 607 31.15 -2.18 6.12
N LEU A 608 31.88 -1.47 5.26
CA LEU A 608 33.20 -1.90 4.81
C LEU A 608 34.24 -1.81 5.92
N GLU A 609 34.15 -0.77 6.72
CA GLU A 609 35.11 -0.50 7.78
C GLU A 609 34.42 0.22 8.93
N GLU A 610 34.77 -0.22 10.15
CA GLU A 610 34.34 0.38 11.39
C GLU A 610 35.56 0.78 12.22
N ARG A 611 35.76 2.08 12.43
CA ARG A 611 36.87 2.62 13.19
C ARG A 611 36.36 3.18 14.50
N CYS A 612 36.68 2.53 15.60
CA CYS A 612 36.40 3.03 16.94
C CYS A 612 37.71 3.54 17.56
N LEU A 613 37.85 4.86 17.64
CA LEU A 613 39.12 5.52 17.95
C LEU A 613 39.06 6.25 19.30
N VAL A 614 40.17 6.21 20.04
CA VAL A 614 40.44 7.12 21.15
C VAL A 614 41.62 7.99 20.77
N GLN A 615 41.38 9.27 20.52
CA GLN A 615 42.37 10.16 19.90
C GLN A 615 42.28 11.59 20.41
N GLY A 616 43.14 12.46 19.88
CA GLY A 616 43.30 13.83 20.34
C GLY A 616 44.40 14.01 21.38
N PRO A 617 44.52 15.23 21.94
CA PRO A 617 45.57 15.58 22.89
C PRO A 617 45.42 14.80 24.20
N GLU A 618 46.53 14.60 24.91
CA GLU A 618 46.52 14.03 26.25
C GLU A 618 45.67 14.89 27.21
N TYR A 619 45.13 14.24 28.23
CA TYR A 619 44.29 14.92 29.21
C TYR A 619 45.15 15.64 30.26
N GLU A 620 45.03 16.97 30.34
CA GLU A 620 45.86 17.83 31.20
C GLU A 620 45.10 18.35 32.43
N LEU A 621 44.00 17.70 32.82
CA LEU A 621 43.12 18.11 33.93
C LEU A 621 42.42 19.48 33.71
N ASP A 622 42.37 19.94 32.47
CA ASP A 622 41.95 21.28 32.02
C ASP A 622 40.59 21.28 31.29
N TYR A 623 39.78 20.23 31.44
CA TYR A 623 38.57 20.02 30.63
C TYR A 623 37.60 21.22 30.62
N PHE A 624 37.42 21.89 31.75
CA PHE A 624 36.48 23.01 31.86
C PHE A 624 36.97 24.29 31.17
N GLU A 625 38.30 24.49 31.15
CA GLU A 625 38.94 25.66 30.53
C GLU A 625 39.13 25.43 29.02
N ASN A 626 39.45 24.20 28.62
CA ASN A 626 39.76 23.82 27.24
C ASN A 626 38.78 22.82 26.65
N LYS A 627 37.48 22.92 26.96
CA LYS A 627 36.47 21.94 26.53
C LYS A 627 36.44 21.71 25.01
N GLU A 628 36.55 22.76 24.21
CA GLU A 628 36.51 22.67 22.75
C GLU A 628 37.73 21.93 22.16
N LYS A 629 38.90 21.95 22.85
CA LYS A 629 40.11 21.18 22.49
C LYS A 629 39.82 19.69 22.41
N TYR A 630 39.02 19.17 23.33
CA TYR A 630 38.68 17.75 23.40
C TYR A 630 37.43 17.39 22.60
N LYS A 631 36.45 18.30 22.52
CA LYS A 631 35.16 18.09 21.85
C LYS A 631 35.29 17.82 20.34
N GLN A 632 36.29 18.39 19.67
CA GLN A 632 36.54 18.11 18.25
C GLN A 632 36.87 16.63 17.95
N PHE A 633 37.30 15.85 18.95
CA PHE A 633 37.58 14.41 18.83
C PHE A 633 36.44 13.53 19.34
N GLN A 634 35.29 14.12 19.68
CA GLN A 634 34.08 13.42 20.10
C GLN A 634 33.08 13.45 18.96
N TYR A 635 33.14 12.51 18.02
CA TYR A 635 32.31 12.57 16.82
C TYR A 635 31.92 11.20 16.28
N ILE A 636 30.91 11.20 15.41
CA ILE A 636 30.70 10.17 14.41
C ILE A 636 30.81 10.76 13.02
N LYS A 637 31.44 10.00 12.12
CA LYS A 637 31.61 10.34 10.73
C LYS A 637 31.26 9.12 9.88
N ILE A 638 30.34 9.31 8.94
CA ILE A 638 29.84 8.29 8.04
C ILE A 638 30.20 8.72 6.63
N ILE A 639 30.98 7.88 5.95
CA ILE A 639 31.52 8.17 4.63
C ILE A 639 31.03 7.09 3.67
N PRO A 640 30.14 7.43 2.74
CA PRO A 640 29.82 6.53 1.65
C PRO A 640 31.07 6.22 0.82
N HIS A 641 31.31 4.94 0.58
CA HIS A 641 32.54 4.46 -0.05
C HIS A 641 32.74 5.03 -1.47
N ARG A 642 31.65 5.30 -2.18
CA ARG A 642 31.68 5.90 -3.51
C ARG A 642 32.30 7.31 -3.54
N LEU A 643 32.23 8.05 -2.42
CA LEU A 643 32.88 9.36 -2.26
C LEU A 643 34.38 9.27 -1.95
N LEU A 644 34.96 8.07 -1.98
CA LEU A 644 36.40 7.83 -1.84
C LEU A 644 37.06 7.45 -3.18
N SER A 645 36.25 7.12 -4.19
CA SER A 645 36.68 6.80 -5.55
C SER A 645 36.62 8.01 -6.50
N GLU A 646 36.11 9.15 -6.03
CA GLU A 646 36.25 10.50 -6.62
C GLU A 646 37.39 11.23 -5.93
#